data_AF-A0A3A0BNL9-F1
#
_entry.id   AF-A0A3A0BNL9-F1
#
_cell.length_a   1.000
_cell.length_b   1.000
_cell.length_c   1.000
_cell.angle_alpha   90.00
_cell.angle_beta   90.00
_cell.angle_gamma   90.00
#
_symmetry.space_group_name_H-M   'P 1'
#
loop_
_entity.id
_entity.type
_entity.pdbx_description
1 polymer ?
#
loop_
_entity_poly.entity_id
_entity_poly.type
_entity_poly.pdbx_seq_one_letter_code
_entity_poly.pdbx_strand_id
1 'polypeptide(L)'
;DVVFVGGGSWFNHVPVRTLAGIVAFTTAENCTDAADELFDVGGRVPLPGLLIVLGANPEPPRPGAPPPGPGSPPPRPRRPRFGGLPTALSATPPARLPVSTPLPATFSAPAEPAPPLRAPQAEMEMEAAPDEPIFPPPAPVSEAPAEARRGAAWPGQLGAAAVQGLRQAKGLFNRMLPEPAPPPRTAVFAPVSPHEARDERGRLIEPVEPVETIGRAEERAGEAARQDEEAVPPVREPPPGDSYRTRDAAVHAAPDAAVEQEPPVLPMPVLELPPFVAPPPARGARARLFLLMALVIVLIVPVIVAVLYFFKGIDQGAEAAQLTSAAQAQLVGAQAALDLGDKTSARQQLTEAREYLDQAVLLDGSNPERDRLRATIESELQEVLQIVPLYGLTEPLITFPPEAQPRRVLVVDEDIFVLDAARQAIFQYRFDPATGQVNDQAGMVVIQQDSIVDGVTVGPLADMAWLPQVPGYEDRPTLLIVDYNNNVFRYDQRVEGATRMVLGGQTGWSSIGQIETYQNRLYIADEGAGELYRYSLGALDTPGDAWFSEQTQVNLDGAIALEIDGDVWFLFSNGMILRYRSGEQVPFSPENSIGLAEEPTDLYVFRQELNLVYLVDAGEDRILVYDKTGAYLSQLRAPEGGLLRGLTAVYVDEVAGTMYLLTRSALFTHPVLP
;
A
#
# COMPACT_ATOMS: atom_id res chain seq x y z
N ASP A 1 34.64 -13.74 10.42
CA ASP A 1 34.01 -14.38 11.60
C ASP A 1 34.94 -14.34 12.79
N VAL A 2 34.40 -14.26 14.01
CA VAL A 2 35.18 -14.28 15.26
C VAL A 2 34.66 -15.37 16.18
N VAL A 3 35.57 -16.13 16.77
CA VAL A 3 35.26 -17.19 17.73
C VAL A 3 36.13 -17.01 18.98
N PHE A 4 35.51 -16.92 20.14
CA PHE A 4 36.20 -16.93 21.43
C PHE A 4 36.03 -18.28 22.11
N VAL A 5 37.14 -18.88 22.56
CA VAL A 5 37.20 -20.16 23.25
C VAL A 5 37.89 -19.95 24.61
N GLY A 6 37.11 -19.88 25.68
CA GLY A 6 37.60 -19.70 27.06
C GLY A 6 37.25 -20.86 27.97
N GLY A 7 38.04 -21.06 29.04
CA GLY A 7 37.64 -21.96 30.12
C GLY A 7 36.42 -21.43 30.90
N GLY A 8 35.64 -22.32 31.53
CA GLY A 8 34.42 -21.92 32.26
C GLY A 8 34.63 -20.92 33.41
N SER A 9 35.88 -20.68 33.83
CA SER A 9 36.25 -19.63 34.78
C SER A 9 35.94 -18.20 34.26
N TRP A 10 35.87 -17.98 32.95
CA TRP A 10 35.55 -16.65 32.39
C TRP A 10 34.20 -16.11 32.86
N PHE A 11 33.18 -16.96 33.00
CA PHE A 11 31.85 -16.54 33.44
C PHE A 11 31.76 -16.10 34.90
N ASN A 12 32.79 -16.38 35.71
CA ASN A 12 32.89 -15.90 37.10
C ASN A 12 33.51 -14.49 37.20
N HIS A 13 34.12 -14.00 36.12
CA HIS A 13 34.85 -12.72 36.08
C HIS A 13 34.24 -11.73 35.08
N VAL A 14 33.76 -12.21 33.93
CA VAL A 14 33.19 -11.38 32.86
C VAL A 14 31.73 -11.79 32.62
N PRO A 15 30.76 -10.86 32.71
CA PRO A 15 29.37 -11.14 32.36
C PRO A 15 29.24 -11.60 30.90
N VAL A 16 28.40 -12.61 30.65
CA VAL A 16 28.21 -13.21 29.30
C VAL A 16 27.88 -12.13 28.24
N ARG A 17 27.06 -11.14 28.57
CA ARG A 17 26.71 -10.03 27.67
C ARG A 17 27.91 -9.15 27.29
N THR A 18 28.81 -8.89 28.24
CA THR A 18 30.02 -8.09 27.99
C THR A 18 31.01 -8.86 27.12
N LEU A 19 31.19 -10.16 27.40
CA LEU A 19 32.06 -11.03 26.61
C LEU A 19 31.52 -11.19 25.17
N ALA A 20 30.21 -11.41 25.02
CA ALA A 20 29.56 -11.47 23.70
C ALA A 20 29.66 -10.14 22.94
N GLY A 21 29.52 -8.99 23.64
CA GLY A 21 29.68 -7.66 23.06
C GLY A 21 31.07 -7.44 22.47
N ILE A 22 32.13 -7.67 23.26
CA ILE A 22 33.51 -7.48 22.78
C ILE A 22 33.81 -8.41 21.59
N VAL A 23 33.36 -9.66 21.65
CA VAL A 23 33.53 -10.63 20.54
C VAL A 23 32.76 -10.20 19.27
N ALA A 24 31.56 -9.65 19.41
CA ALA A 24 30.74 -9.21 18.28
C ALA A 24 31.32 -7.99 17.53
N PHE A 25 32.07 -7.12 18.20
CA PHE A 25 32.74 -5.96 17.60
C PHE A 25 34.24 -6.19 17.31
N THR A 26 34.74 -7.41 17.52
CA THR A 26 36.10 -7.79 17.14
C THR A 26 36.21 -7.96 15.62
N THR A 27 37.31 -7.46 15.04
CA THR A 27 37.71 -7.57 13.64
C THR A 27 39.18 -7.96 13.54
N ALA A 28 39.68 -8.20 12.32
CA ALA A 28 41.11 -8.51 12.13
C ALA A 28 42.02 -7.31 12.45
N GLU A 29 41.48 -6.09 12.47
CA GLU A 29 42.23 -4.86 12.67
C GLU A 29 42.30 -4.41 14.14
N ASN A 30 41.31 -4.80 14.98
CA ASN A 30 41.24 -4.43 16.40
C ASN A 30 41.40 -5.63 17.37
N CYS A 31 41.76 -6.82 16.88
CA CYS A 31 41.78 -8.05 17.67
C CYS A 31 42.72 -8.02 18.89
N THR A 32 43.82 -7.28 18.81
CA THR A 32 44.74 -7.07 19.94
C THR A 32 44.09 -6.20 21.01
N ASP A 33 43.46 -5.09 20.62
CA ASP A 33 42.79 -4.17 21.55
C ASP A 33 41.60 -4.86 22.24
N ALA A 34 40.84 -5.67 21.51
CA ALA A 34 39.75 -6.49 22.06
C ALA A 34 40.24 -7.57 23.05
N ALA A 35 41.45 -8.12 22.84
CA ALA A 35 42.05 -9.06 23.78
C ALA A 35 42.54 -8.37 25.06
N ASP A 36 43.11 -7.16 24.94
CA ASP A 36 43.49 -6.33 26.09
C ASP A 36 42.26 -5.85 26.88
N GLU A 37 41.16 -5.49 26.19
CA GLU A 37 39.88 -5.15 26.84
C GLU A 37 39.28 -6.35 27.59
N LEU A 38 39.29 -7.56 27.01
CA LEU A 38 38.88 -8.78 27.71
C LEU A 38 39.74 -9.08 28.95
N PHE A 39 41.04 -8.78 28.91
CA PHE A 39 41.92 -8.94 30.07
C PHE A 39 41.63 -7.90 31.17
N ASP A 40 41.39 -6.65 30.80
CA ASP A 40 41.02 -5.59 31.75
C ASP A 40 39.64 -5.84 32.39
N VAL A 41 38.62 -6.20 31.61
CA VAL A 41 37.28 -6.56 32.10
C VAL A 41 37.32 -7.86 32.92
N GLY A 42 38.21 -8.80 32.58
CA GLY A 42 38.51 -10.01 33.38
C GLY A 42 39.20 -9.72 34.72
N GLY A 43 39.37 -8.45 35.11
CA GLY A 43 40.00 -8.04 36.37
C GLY A 43 41.52 -8.21 36.37
N ARG A 44 42.15 -8.25 35.20
CA ARG A 44 43.60 -8.48 35.00
C ARG A 44 44.12 -9.80 35.58
N VAL A 45 43.23 -10.77 35.75
CA VAL A 45 43.57 -12.15 36.11
C VAL A 45 43.98 -12.88 34.82
N PRO A 46 45.10 -13.63 34.80
CA PRO A 46 45.51 -14.41 33.62
C PRO A 46 44.60 -15.63 33.43
N LEU A 47 43.42 -15.40 32.86
CA LEU A 47 42.42 -16.41 32.53
C LEU A 47 42.76 -17.08 31.19
N PRO A 48 42.79 -18.42 31.09
CA PRO A 48 43.09 -19.10 29.84
C PRO A 48 41.93 -18.95 28.84
N GLY A 49 42.23 -18.42 27.66
CA GLY A 49 41.30 -18.26 26.55
C GLY A 49 42.03 -18.01 25.23
N LEU A 50 41.30 -18.15 24.11
CA LEU A 50 41.78 -17.98 22.75
C LEU A 50 40.74 -17.22 21.94
N LEU A 51 41.12 -16.07 21.38
CA LEU A 51 40.29 -15.28 20.47
C LEU A 51 40.79 -15.53 19.03
N ILE A 52 39.96 -16.15 18.19
CA ILE A 52 40.27 -16.47 16.80
C ILE A 52 39.48 -15.53 15.90
N VAL A 53 40.18 -14.81 15.03
CA VAL A 53 39.57 -13.95 14.01
C VAL A 53 39.87 -14.50 12.62
N LEU A 54 38.81 -14.90 11.91
CA LEU A 54 38.86 -15.36 10.53
C LEU A 54 38.57 -14.17 9.61
N GLY A 55 39.63 -13.61 9.01
CA GLY A 55 39.55 -12.60 7.96
C GLY A 55 39.63 -13.23 6.57
N ALA A 56 38.93 -12.65 5.59
CA ALA A 56 39.13 -12.98 4.19
C ALA A 56 40.56 -12.58 3.77
N ASN A 57 41.23 -13.46 3.01
CA ASN A 57 42.63 -13.30 2.65
C ASN A 57 42.81 -12.02 1.79
N PRO A 58 43.56 -10.99 2.23
CA PRO A 58 43.73 -9.78 1.44
C PRO A 58 44.51 -10.10 0.16
N GLU A 59 44.01 -9.58 -0.97
CA GLU A 59 44.60 -9.76 -2.29
C GLU A 59 46.11 -9.38 -2.27
N PRO A 60 47.02 -10.22 -2.81
CA PRO A 60 48.45 -9.96 -2.70
C PRO A 60 48.81 -8.65 -3.44
N PRO A 61 49.65 -7.78 -2.84
CA PRO A 61 49.91 -6.46 -3.37
C PRO A 61 50.56 -6.53 -4.76
N ARG A 62 50.03 -5.73 -5.70
CA ARG A 62 50.58 -5.61 -7.06
C ARG A 62 52.07 -5.24 -6.98
N PRO A 63 52.97 -5.96 -7.68
CA PRO A 63 54.40 -5.71 -7.60
C PRO A 63 54.75 -4.35 -8.24
N GLY A 64 55.27 -3.41 -7.45
CA GLY A 64 55.71 -2.11 -7.96
C GLY A 64 55.94 -0.99 -6.94
N ALA A 65 55.40 -1.08 -5.71
CA ALA A 65 55.61 -0.06 -4.68
C ALA A 65 56.98 -0.25 -3.98
N PRO A 66 57.85 0.79 -3.91
CA PRO A 66 59.13 0.70 -3.21
C PRO A 66 58.94 0.72 -1.67
N PRO A 67 59.80 0.04 -0.89
CA PRO A 67 59.64 -0.04 0.55
C PRO A 67 59.98 1.29 1.26
N PRO A 68 59.20 1.71 2.27
CA PRO A 68 59.55 2.85 3.12
C PRO A 68 60.75 2.51 4.02
N GLY A 69 61.68 3.46 4.15
CA GLY A 69 62.86 3.32 5.01
C GLY A 69 62.53 3.37 6.50
N PRO A 70 63.41 2.84 7.38
CA PRO A 70 63.13 2.73 8.81
C PRO A 70 63.26 4.08 9.53
N GLY A 71 62.19 4.50 10.21
CA GLY A 71 62.26 5.53 11.26
C GLY A 71 61.34 6.74 11.09
N SER A 72 60.05 6.57 11.40
CA SER A 72 59.16 7.67 11.84
C SER A 72 57.97 7.10 12.63
N PRO A 73 57.53 7.73 13.73
CA PRO A 73 56.42 7.24 14.55
C PRO A 73 55.05 7.54 13.89
N PRO A 74 54.00 6.75 14.20
CA PRO A 74 52.67 6.95 13.61
C PRO A 74 52.02 8.26 14.09
N PRO A 75 51.33 9.01 13.19
CA PRO A 75 50.69 10.27 13.53
C PRO A 75 49.35 10.08 14.25
N ARG A 76 49.07 10.93 15.25
CA ARG A 76 47.74 11.01 15.87
C ARG A 76 46.75 11.70 14.91
N PRO A 77 45.56 11.12 14.64
CA PRO A 77 44.55 11.82 13.83
C PRO A 77 43.97 13.03 14.58
N ARG A 78 44.07 14.21 13.96
CA ARG A 78 43.40 15.45 14.38
C ARG A 78 42.12 15.63 13.56
N ARG A 79 41.06 16.16 14.18
CA ARG A 79 39.87 16.67 13.49
C ARG A 79 40.23 17.80 12.50
N PRO A 80 39.55 17.90 11.35
CA PRO A 80 39.37 19.14 10.61
C PRO A 80 37.93 19.69 10.74
N ARG A 81 37.78 21.01 10.58
CA ARG A 81 36.52 21.77 10.50
C ARG A 81 36.58 22.70 9.28
N PHE A 82 35.41 23.05 8.74
CA PHE A 82 35.10 24.17 7.83
C PHE A 82 35.55 24.13 6.36
N GLY A 83 34.56 24.33 5.47
CA GLY A 83 34.56 25.52 4.59
C GLY A 83 34.62 25.26 3.08
N GLY A 84 33.48 25.35 2.39
CA GLY A 84 33.42 25.40 0.93
C GLY A 84 32.01 25.64 0.38
N LEU A 85 31.76 26.85 -0.15
CA LEU A 85 30.58 27.16 -0.96
C LEU A 85 30.73 26.59 -2.38
N PRO A 86 29.63 26.24 -3.04
CA PRO A 86 29.50 26.53 -4.46
C PRO A 86 28.25 27.38 -4.77
N THR A 87 28.45 28.45 -5.52
CA THR A 87 27.41 29.30 -6.07
C THR A 87 26.74 28.61 -7.26
N ALA A 88 25.41 28.60 -7.33
CA ALA A 88 24.66 28.27 -8.54
C ALA A 88 23.60 29.35 -8.83
N LEU A 89 23.74 30.01 -9.97
CA LEU A 89 22.80 31.01 -10.49
C LEU A 89 21.73 30.31 -11.32
N SER A 90 20.45 30.44 -10.94
CA SER A 90 19.29 30.59 -11.84
C SER A 90 17.98 30.59 -11.03
N ALA A 91 17.56 31.76 -10.55
CA ALA A 91 16.25 31.97 -9.95
C ALA A 91 15.37 32.83 -10.87
N THR A 92 14.23 32.30 -11.29
CA THR A 92 13.14 33.07 -11.91
C THR A 92 12.35 33.80 -10.81
N PRO A 93 11.86 35.03 -11.04
CA PRO A 93 11.39 35.89 -9.95
C PRO A 93 9.94 35.61 -9.53
N PRO A 94 9.59 35.76 -8.23
CA PRO A 94 8.20 35.69 -7.77
C PRO A 94 7.39 36.92 -8.20
N ALA A 95 6.09 36.72 -8.46
CA ALA A 95 5.17 37.78 -8.83
C ALA A 95 4.86 38.73 -7.67
N ARG A 96 4.55 39.99 -7.99
CA ARG A 96 4.30 41.07 -7.01
C ARG A 96 2.94 40.93 -6.32
N LEU A 97 2.95 41.02 -4.99
CA LEU A 97 1.77 41.43 -4.20
C LEU A 97 1.58 42.97 -4.31
N PRO A 98 0.35 43.48 -4.44
CA PRO A 98 0.05 44.88 -4.17
C PRO A 98 -0.16 45.12 -2.67
N VAL A 99 0.66 45.98 -2.08
CA VAL A 99 0.49 46.50 -0.71
C VAL A 99 -0.71 47.45 -0.66
N SER A 100 -1.56 47.35 0.35
CA SER A 100 -2.49 48.42 0.76
C SER A 100 -2.92 48.28 2.22
N THR A 101 -2.40 49.17 3.05
CA THR A 101 -2.89 49.58 4.39
C THR A 101 -2.82 51.13 4.40
N PRO A 102 -3.66 51.86 5.17
CA PRO A 102 -3.93 51.57 6.58
C PRO A 102 -5.36 51.80 7.12
N LEU A 103 -5.56 51.33 8.35
CA LEU A 103 -6.57 51.76 9.34
C LEU A 103 -6.32 53.24 9.77
N PRO A 104 -7.19 53.93 10.57
CA PRO A 104 -8.23 53.38 11.47
C PRO A 104 -9.59 54.13 11.54
N ALA A 105 -10.57 53.50 12.17
CA ALA A 105 -11.67 54.21 12.84
C ALA A 105 -12.22 53.42 14.04
N THR A 106 -12.13 54.01 15.23
CA THR A 106 -12.79 53.59 16.47
C THR A 106 -14.29 53.88 16.39
N PHE A 107 -15.18 53.05 16.99
CA PHE A 107 -16.21 53.45 18.00
C PHE A 107 -17.31 52.39 18.23
N SER A 108 -17.66 52.19 19.51
CA SER A 108 -18.95 51.82 20.10
C SER A 108 -19.82 50.66 19.56
N ALA A 109 -19.97 49.64 20.43
CA ALA A 109 -21.30 49.12 20.79
C ALA A 109 -22.04 50.16 21.68
N PRO A 110 -23.39 50.13 21.79
CA PRO A 110 -24.04 49.19 22.72
C PRO A 110 -25.45 48.69 22.31
N ALA A 111 -26.06 47.93 23.23
CA ALA A 111 -27.49 47.62 23.39
C ALA A 111 -28.07 46.32 22.80
N GLU A 112 -28.23 45.36 23.71
CA GLU A 112 -29.17 44.25 23.73
C GLU A 112 -30.65 44.72 23.63
N PRO A 113 -31.59 43.84 23.21
CA PRO A 113 -32.71 43.57 24.12
C PRO A 113 -33.09 42.07 24.25
N ALA A 114 -33.58 41.75 25.45
CA ALA A 114 -33.94 40.41 25.95
C ALA A 114 -35.29 39.86 25.38
N PRO A 115 -35.67 38.59 25.67
CA PRO A 115 -36.59 37.79 24.83
C PRO A 115 -38.07 37.76 25.31
N PRO A 116 -38.99 37.19 24.50
CA PRO A 116 -40.34 36.85 24.95
C PRO A 116 -40.45 35.43 25.53
N LEU A 117 -40.58 35.38 26.86
CA LEU A 117 -41.63 34.65 27.60
C LEU A 117 -42.10 33.28 27.07
N ARG A 118 -41.72 32.22 27.80
CA ARG A 118 -42.45 30.94 27.86
C ARG A 118 -43.24 30.89 29.18
N ALA A 119 -44.49 30.42 29.15
CA ALA A 119 -45.31 30.20 30.34
C ALA A 119 -46.01 28.83 30.27
N PRO A 120 -46.37 28.19 31.41
CA PRO A 120 -46.38 26.73 31.49
C PRO A 120 -47.77 26.09 31.73
N GLN A 121 -47.97 24.89 31.20
CA GLN A 121 -48.97 23.89 31.59
C GLN A 121 -48.45 22.50 31.17
N ALA A 122 -48.80 21.38 31.81
CA ALA A 122 -49.17 21.07 33.20
C ALA A 122 -49.10 19.53 33.33
N GLU A 123 -48.81 19.01 34.52
CA GLU A 123 -48.85 17.56 34.78
C GLU A 123 -50.31 17.05 34.77
N MET A 124 -50.54 15.82 34.30
CA MET A 124 -51.55 14.94 34.91
C MET A 124 -51.34 13.47 34.56
N GLU A 125 -51.64 12.63 35.55
CA GLU A 125 -51.38 11.18 35.62
C GLU A 125 -52.44 10.32 34.89
N MET A 126 -52.12 9.01 34.86
CA MET A 126 -53.04 7.86 35.05
C MET A 126 -53.85 7.28 33.85
N GLU A 127 -53.39 6.07 33.49
CA GLU A 127 -54.12 4.79 33.70
C GLU A 127 -54.97 4.18 32.55
N ALA A 128 -55.05 2.84 32.60
CA ALA A 128 -55.97 1.91 31.92
C ALA A 128 -55.76 1.55 30.42
N ALA A 129 -55.10 0.41 30.21
CA ALA A 129 -55.60 -0.64 29.28
C ALA A 129 -56.82 -1.34 29.96
N PRO A 130 -57.76 -2.03 29.25
CA PRO A 130 -57.46 -3.08 28.25
C PRO A 130 -58.41 -3.15 27.02
N ASP A 131 -58.03 -3.93 26.00
CA ASP A 131 -58.73 -5.18 25.57
C ASP A 131 -58.24 -5.69 24.20
N GLU A 132 -58.03 -7.01 24.09
CA GLU A 132 -57.77 -7.74 22.85
C GLU A 132 -59.04 -7.91 21.99
N PRO A 133 -58.91 -8.45 20.77
CA PRO A 133 -59.54 -9.77 20.60
C PRO A 133 -58.61 -10.88 20.09
N ILE A 134 -58.88 -12.08 20.60
CA ILE A 134 -58.08 -13.31 20.51
C ILE A 134 -58.41 -14.15 19.24
N PHE A 135 -57.36 -14.57 18.52
CA PHE A 135 -57.06 -15.89 17.88
C PHE A 135 -58.18 -16.93 17.63
N PRO A 136 -58.12 -17.77 16.54
CA PRO A 136 -57.18 -18.93 16.52
C PRO A 136 -56.65 -19.47 15.15
N PRO A 137 -55.60 -20.33 15.17
CA PRO A 137 -55.11 -21.20 14.07
C PRO A 137 -55.62 -22.68 14.26
N PRO A 138 -55.05 -23.80 13.73
CA PRO A 138 -54.00 -24.05 12.70
C PRO A 138 -54.25 -25.21 11.66
N ALA A 139 -53.42 -25.29 10.58
CA ALA A 139 -52.95 -26.49 9.81
C ALA A 139 -53.98 -27.45 9.13
N PRO A 140 -53.59 -28.53 8.37
CA PRO A 140 -52.33 -28.92 7.66
C PRO A 140 -52.51 -28.95 6.09
N VAL A 141 -51.64 -29.46 5.18
CA VAL A 141 -51.34 -30.88 4.80
C VAL A 141 -50.23 -30.99 3.69
N SER A 142 -49.51 -32.12 3.75
CA SER A 142 -48.45 -32.79 2.95
C SER A 142 -48.04 -32.50 1.48
N GLU A 143 -46.83 -33.00 1.22
CA GLU A 143 -46.01 -33.25 0.01
C GLU A 143 -46.63 -33.97 -1.22
N ALA A 144 -46.03 -33.70 -2.41
CA ALA A 144 -45.82 -34.57 -3.60
C ALA A 144 -47.05 -35.12 -4.39
N PRO A 145 -46.93 -35.59 -5.67
CA PRO A 145 -45.73 -35.89 -6.48
C PRO A 145 -45.75 -35.32 -7.94
N ALA A 146 -45.07 -35.99 -8.88
CA ALA A 146 -44.66 -35.51 -10.21
C ALA A 146 -45.62 -35.79 -11.42
N GLU A 147 -45.15 -35.40 -12.61
CA GLU A 147 -45.57 -35.74 -13.99
C GLU A 147 -46.59 -34.85 -14.79
N ALA A 148 -46.03 -34.15 -15.78
CA ALA A 148 -46.41 -34.12 -17.21
C ALA A 148 -47.89 -34.10 -17.69
N ARG A 149 -48.23 -33.05 -18.47
CA ARG A 149 -48.84 -33.04 -19.85
C ARG A 149 -48.98 -31.58 -20.32
N ARG A 150 -48.49 -31.14 -21.48
CA ARG A 150 -48.84 -31.44 -22.90
C ARG A 150 -50.24 -30.96 -23.36
N GLY A 151 -50.24 -29.99 -24.28
CA GLY A 151 -51.27 -29.74 -25.30
C GLY A 151 -51.03 -28.40 -26.02
N ALA A 152 -51.12 -28.24 -27.36
CA ALA A 152 -51.24 -29.22 -28.45
C ALA A 152 -50.89 -28.60 -29.84
N ALA A 153 -50.55 -29.45 -30.83
CA ALA A 153 -50.50 -29.31 -32.32
C ALA A 153 -49.93 -28.02 -33.01
N TRP A 154 -49.02 -28.02 -34.02
CA TRP A 154 -48.82 -28.79 -35.30
C TRP A 154 -49.81 -28.47 -36.44
N PRO A 155 -49.42 -28.51 -37.75
CA PRO A 155 -48.22 -29.07 -38.42
C PRO A 155 -47.37 -28.01 -39.19
N GLY A 156 -46.30 -28.29 -39.98
CA GLY A 156 -45.55 -29.52 -40.26
C GLY A 156 -45.41 -29.89 -41.76
N GLN A 157 -44.45 -29.31 -42.51
CA GLN A 157 -43.60 -29.95 -43.56
C GLN A 157 -42.74 -28.95 -44.38
N LEU A 158 -41.71 -29.49 -45.08
CA LEU A 158 -40.61 -28.83 -45.82
C LEU A 158 -39.54 -28.16 -44.94
N GLY A 159 -38.27 -28.59 -44.91
CA GLY A 159 -37.68 -29.77 -45.53
C GLY A 159 -36.18 -29.89 -45.26
N ALA A 160 -35.78 -30.90 -44.48
CA ALA A 160 -34.89 -32.03 -44.81
C ALA A 160 -33.70 -31.91 -45.82
N ALA A 161 -33.35 -30.75 -46.37
CA ALA A 161 -32.33 -30.61 -47.42
C ALA A 161 -31.02 -29.94 -46.95
N ALA A 162 -31.03 -29.20 -45.84
CA ALA A 162 -29.89 -28.36 -45.43
C ALA A 162 -28.77 -29.11 -44.64
N VAL A 163 -29.06 -30.29 -44.08
CA VAL A 163 -28.15 -30.98 -43.13
C VAL A 163 -27.33 -32.12 -43.77
N GLN A 164 -27.65 -32.53 -45.01
CA GLN A 164 -26.84 -33.51 -45.75
C GLN A 164 -25.72 -32.88 -46.61
N GLY A 165 -25.84 -31.62 -47.03
CA GLY A 165 -24.84 -30.95 -47.87
C GLY A 165 -23.49 -30.72 -47.17
N LEU A 166 -23.49 -30.39 -45.87
CA LEU A 166 -22.26 -30.03 -45.14
C LEU A 166 -21.34 -31.22 -44.81
N ARG A 167 -21.82 -32.46 -44.92
CA ARG A 167 -20.99 -33.67 -44.72
C ARG A 167 -20.28 -34.16 -45.99
N GLN A 168 -20.71 -33.74 -47.17
CA GLN A 168 -20.03 -34.10 -48.43
C GLN A 168 -18.91 -33.11 -48.82
N ALA A 169 -19.01 -31.83 -48.43
CA ALA A 169 -17.95 -30.84 -48.65
C ALA A 169 -16.64 -31.19 -47.92
N LYS A 170 -16.72 -31.79 -46.73
CA LYS A 170 -15.56 -32.17 -45.90
C LYS A 170 -14.76 -33.36 -46.49
N GLY A 171 -15.34 -34.15 -47.39
CA GLY A 171 -14.67 -35.28 -48.05
C GLY A 171 -13.95 -34.94 -49.35
N LEU A 172 -14.21 -33.75 -49.93
CA LEU A 172 -13.62 -33.31 -51.19
C LEU A 172 -12.33 -32.48 -50.98
N PHE A 173 -12.29 -31.65 -49.93
CA PHE A 173 -11.09 -30.88 -49.56
C PHE A 173 -9.94 -31.78 -49.05
N ASN A 174 -10.26 -32.90 -48.37
CA ASN A 174 -9.27 -33.87 -47.90
C ASN A 174 -8.62 -34.75 -49.00
N ARG A 175 -8.86 -34.44 -50.29
CA ARG A 175 -8.31 -35.19 -51.45
C ARG A 175 -7.42 -34.34 -52.38
N MET A 176 -7.12 -33.08 -52.03
CA MET A 176 -6.34 -32.16 -52.88
C MET A 176 -5.05 -31.64 -52.22
N LEU A 177 -4.61 -32.22 -51.11
CA LEU A 177 -3.31 -31.93 -50.50
C LEU A 177 -2.44 -33.21 -50.51
N PRO A 178 -1.14 -33.12 -50.83
CA PRO A 178 -0.25 -34.29 -50.88
C PRO A 178 0.03 -34.84 -49.48
N GLU A 179 0.23 -36.16 -49.38
CA GLU A 179 0.56 -36.85 -48.13
C GLU A 179 1.95 -36.42 -47.60
N PRO A 180 2.07 -36.06 -46.31
CA PRO A 180 3.37 -36.09 -45.62
C PRO A 180 3.80 -37.54 -45.37
N ALA A 181 5.09 -37.82 -45.55
CA ALA A 181 5.67 -39.16 -45.42
C ALA A 181 5.52 -39.74 -43.99
N PRO A 182 5.42 -41.08 -43.84
CA PRO A 182 5.28 -41.71 -42.53
C PRO A 182 6.56 -41.56 -41.68
N PRO A 183 6.44 -41.31 -40.36
CA PRO A 183 7.59 -41.25 -39.48
C PRO A 183 8.27 -42.63 -39.30
N PRO A 184 9.59 -42.69 -39.09
CA PRO A 184 10.28 -43.94 -38.80
C PRO A 184 9.80 -44.55 -37.48
N ARG A 185 9.69 -45.88 -37.45
CA ARG A 185 9.40 -46.65 -36.24
C ARG A 185 10.61 -46.63 -35.30
N THR A 186 10.42 -46.19 -34.06
CA THR A 186 11.31 -46.54 -32.94
C THR A 186 10.47 -46.97 -31.74
N ALA A 187 11.04 -47.84 -30.90
CA ALA A 187 10.27 -48.76 -30.08
C ALA A 187 9.72 -48.17 -28.77
N VAL A 188 8.62 -48.77 -28.30
CA VAL A 188 8.14 -48.66 -26.92
C VAL A 188 9.19 -49.25 -25.98
N PHE A 189 9.58 -48.49 -24.95
CA PHE A 189 10.19 -49.03 -23.74
C PHE A 189 9.54 -48.44 -22.49
N ALA A 190 9.28 -49.32 -21.52
CA ALA A 190 8.72 -49.00 -20.21
C ALA A 190 9.84 -48.50 -19.25
N PRO A 191 9.50 -47.85 -18.13
CA PRO A 191 10.50 -47.17 -17.29
C PRO A 191 11.34 -48.15 -16.47
N VAL A 192 12.61 -47.80 -16.27
CA VAL A 192 13.54 -48.52 -15.37
C VAL A 192 14.36 -47.49 -14.58
N SER A 193 14.44 -47.69 -13.27
CA SER A 193 15.22 -46.88 -12.31
C SER A 193 16.74 -47.16 -12.41
N PRO A 194 17.62 -46.36 -11.77
CA PRO A 194 18.99 -46.15 -12.25
C PRO A 194 19.99 -47.20 -11.77
N HIS A 195 21.03 -47.50 -12.57
CA HIS A 195 22.36 -47.92 -12.09
C HIS A 195 23.44 -47.84 -13.19
N GLU A 196 24.63 -47.37 -12.80
CA GLU A 196 25.98 -47.58 -13.37
C GLU A 196 26.16 -47.70 -14.91
N ALA A 197 26.69 -46.63 -15.53
CA ALA A 197 27.36 -46.72 -16.82
C ALA A 197 28.85 -47.09 -16.64
N ARG A 198 29.29 -48.20 -17.23
CA ARG A 198 30.70 -48.59 -17.40
C ARG A 198 31.05 -48.67 -18.88
N ASP A 199 32.32 -48.47 -19.22
CA ASP A 199 32.81 -48.59 -20.60
C ASP A 199 32.80 -50.04 -21.12
N GLU A 200 33.10 -50.24 -22.41
CA GLU A 200 33.15 -51.57 -23.05
C GLU A 200 34.28 -52.50 -22.53
N ARG A 201 35.00 -52.11 -21.47
CA ARG A 201 35.93 -52.97 -20.73
C ARG A 201 35.64 -53.01 -19.22
N GLY A 202 34.47 -52.52 -18.80
CA GLY A 202 33.95 -52.63 -17.44
C GLY A 202 34.53 -51.64 -16.43
N ARG A 203 35.01 -50.47 -16.86
CA ARG A 203 35.48 -49.40 -15.96
C ARG A 203 34.53 -48.21 -15.89
N LEU A 204 34.47 -47.59 -14.71
CA LEU A 204 33.75 -46.34 -14.46
C LEU A 204 34.54 -45.17 -15.06
N ILE A 205 33.83 -44.15 -15.56
CA ILE A 205 34.40 -42.96 -16.19
C ILE A 205 34.27 -41.78 -15.21
N GLU A 206 35.39 -41.21 -14.79
CA GLU A 206 35.43 -39.94 -14.04
C GLU A 206 35.54 -38.75 -15.01
N PRO A 207 34.80 -37.65 -14.81
CA PRO A 207 34.96 -36.42 -15.58
C PRO A 207 36.18 -35.62 -15.10
N VAL A 208 36.93 -35.05 -16.05
CA VAL A 208 38.15 -34.26 -15.83
C VAL A 208 37.87 -32.77 -16.10
N GLU A 209 38.40 -31.88 -15.25
CA GLU A 209 38.28 -30.42 -15.40
C GLU A 209 39.08 -29.85 -16.60
N PRO A 210 38.58 -28.79 -17.27
CA PRO A 210 39.36 -28.02 -18.24
C PRO A 210 40.06 -26.80 -17.61
N VAL A 211 41.38 -26.70 -17.81
CA VAL A 211 42.22 -25.56 -17.41
C VAL A 211 42.37 -24.56 -18.56
N GLU A 212 42.33 -23.26 -18.26
CA GLU A 212 42.61 -22.16 -19.20
C GLU A 212 44.08 -22.13 -19.66
N THR A 213 44.35 -21.71 -20.92
CA THR A 213 45.58 -20.95 -21.25
C THR A 213 45.36 -20.02 -22.45
N ILE A 214 45.95 -18.83 -22.33
CA ILE A 214 45.86 -17.66 -23.20
C ILE A 214 46.74 -17.78 -24.47
N GLY A 215 46.31 -17.12 -25.56
CA GLY A 215 47.16 -16.80 -26.72
C GLY A 215 47.03 -15.33 -27.13
N ARG A 216 48.14 -14.58 -27.18
CA ARG A 216 48.20 -13.13 -27.43
C ARG A 216 49.28 -12.80 -28.47
N ALA A 217 48.93 -12.07 -29.53
CA ALA A 217 49.72 -11.01 -30.19
C ALA A 217 49.26 -10.76 -31.64
N GLU A 218 48.98 -9.51 -31.99
CA GLU A 218 49.85 -8.72 -32.89
C GLU A 218 49.51 -7.21 -32.77
N GLU A 219 50.48 -6.35 -33.08
CA GLU A 219 50.48 -4.91 -32.78
C GLU A 219 51.08 -4.12 -33.96
N ARG A 220 50.60 -2.87 -34.14
CA ARG A 220 51.17 -1.75 -34.94
C ARG A 220 50.80 -1.62 -36.43
N ALA A 221 50.04 -0.55 -36.71
CA ALA A 221 50.53 0.57 -37.53
C ALA A 221 49.92 1.88 -36.96
N GLY A 222 50.65 2.99 -37.02
CA GLY A 222 50.33 4.20 -36.24
C GLY A 222 49.62 5.33 -37.00
N GLU A 223 48.79 6.06 -36.25
CA GLU A 223 48.80 7.52 -36.06
C GLU A 223 48.88 8.45 -37.30
N ALA A 224 47.76 9.13 -37.64
CA ALA A 224 47.78 10.48 -38.23
C ALA A 224 46.42 11.22 -38.10
N ALA A 225 46.46 12.45 -37.53
CA ALA A 225 45.47 13.55 -37.62
C ALA A 225 43.97 13.23 -37.36
N ARG A 226 43.40 13.64 -36.22
CA ARG A 226 42.90 15.00 -35.88
C ARG A 226 41.69 15.49 -36.69
N GLN A 227 40.69 15.92 -35.91
CA GLN A 227 39.55 16.81 -36.18
C GLN A 227 38.16 16.18 -36.32
N ASP A 228 37.24 16.94 -35.71
CA ASP A 228 35.79 17.01 -35.80
C ASP A 228 34.93 15.98 -35.02
N GLU A 229 34.35 16.57 -33.98
CA GLU A 229 33.34 16.11 -33.03
C GLU A 229 31.96 16.26 -33.69
N GLU A 230 31.21 15.17 -33.88
CA GLU A 230 29.85 15.23 -34.44
C GLU A 230 28.81 14.65 -33.48
N ALA A 231 27.70 15.38 -33.33
CA ALA A 231 26.78 15.28 -32.21
C ALA A 231 25.45 14.58 -32.55
N VAL A 232 24.72 14.23 -31.49
CA VAL A 232 23.38 13.63 -31.48
C VAL A 232 22.36 14.49 -32.28
N PRO A 233 21.49 13.88 -33.11
CA PRO A 233 20.48 14.62 -33.87
C PRO A 233 19.31 15.11 -32.98
N PRO A 234 18.73 16.30 -33.23
CA PRO A 234 17.76 16.92 -32.33
C PRO A 234 16.28 16.57 -32.58
N VAL A 235 15.51 16.62 -31.50
CA VAL A 235 14.03 16.61 -31.45
C VAL A 235 13.45 17.87 -32.08
N ARG A 236 12.23 17.82 -32.65
CA ARG A 236 11.50 18.98 -33.18
C ARG A 236 10.30 19.36 -32.31
N GLU A 237 10.24 20.63 -31.93
CA GLU A 237 9.07 21.28 -31.27
C GLU A 237 8.08 21.88 -32.31
N PRO A 238 6.81 22.13 -31.92
CA PRO A 238 5.82 22.83 -32.74
C PRO A 238 5.75 24.36 -32.46
N PRO A 239 5.30 25.20 -33.42
CA PRO A 239 5.15 26.65 -33.25
C PRO A 239 3.75 27.09 -32.70
N PRO A 240 3.59 28.35 -32.23
CA PRO A 240 2.51 28.71 -31.30
C PRO A 240 1.41 29.69 -31.81
N GLY A 241 0.28 29.72 -31.08
CA GLY A 241 -0.51 30.91 -30.71
C GLY A 241 -1.41 31.62 -31.74
N ASP A 242 -2.70 31.82 -31.42
CA ASP A 242 -3.18 33.08 -30.81
C ASP A 242 -4.67 33.07 -30.37
N SER A 243 -5.11 34.13 -29.67
CA SER A 243 -6.32 34.16 -28.82
C SER A 243 -7.37 35.26 -29.17
N TYR A 244 -8.30 35.52 -28.22
CA TYR A 244 -9.37 36.56 -28.12
C TYR A 244 -10.81 36.09 -28.45
N ARG A 245 -11.85 36.05 -27.58
CA ARG A 245 -12.31 36.74 -26.34
C ARG A 245 -13.42 37.81 -26.58
N THR A 246 -14.67 37.33 -26.48
CA THR A 246 -15.87 37.90 -25.80
C THR A 246 -16.13 39.42 -25.75
N ARG A 247 -17.37 39.87 -26.11
CA ARG A 247 -18.29 40.60 -25.20
C ARG A 247 -19.71 40.90 -25.73
N ASP A 248 -20.62 41.11 -24.77
CA ASP A 248 -22.09 41.18 -24.86
C ASP A 248 -22.71 42.59 -24.86
N ALA A 249 -24.06 42.62 -25.05
CA ALA A 249 -25.03 43.64 -24.58
C ALA A 249 -24.97 45.04 -25.27
N ALA A 250 -25.98 45.92 -25.31
CA ALA A 250 -27.36 46.04 -24.80
C ALA A 250 -28.06 47.22 -25.57
N VAL A 251 -29.36 47.55 -25.56
CA VAL A 251 -30.65 47.02 -25.07
C VAL A 251 -31.78 47.85 -25.74
N HIS A 252 -32.98 47.30 -26.04
CA HIS A 252 -34.30 47.98 -25.90
C HIS A 252 -35.47 47.03 -26.25
N ALA A 253 -36.64 47.23 -25.63
CA ALA A 253 -37.73 46.24 -25.56
C ALA A 253 -39.08 46.74 -26.13
N ALA A 254 -39.83 45.78 -26.69
CA ALA A 254 -41.29 45.58 -26.79
C ALA A 254 -42.24 46.78 -27.04
N PRO A 255 -43.24 46.59 -27.93
CA PRO A 255 -44.46 45.91 -27.47
C PRO A 255 -44.82 44.62 -28.25
N ASP A 256 -45.56 43.73 -27.59
CA ASP A 256 -46.10 42.50 -28.19
C ASP A 256 -47.22 42.76 -29.20
N ALA A 257 -47.20 42.06 -30.34
CA ALA A 257 -48.22 41.05 -30.70
C ALA A 257 -47.99 40.46 -32.11
N ALA A 258 -48.38 39.18 -32.25
CA ALA A 258 -48.51 38.40 -33.49
C ALA A 258 -47.20 38.01 -34.25
N VAL A 259 -47.02 36.70 -34.41
CA VAL A 259 -45.86 36.09 -35.08
C VAL A 259 -46.05 36.17 -36.60
N GLU A 260 -45.33 37.09 -37.24
CA GLU A 260 -45.22 37.19 -38.70
C GLU A 260 -43.92 36.50 -39.15
N GLN A 261 -44.04 35.44 -39.94
CA GLN A 261 -42.93 34.56 -40.34
C GLN A 261 -42.02 35.25 -41.37
N GLU A 262 -40.74 34.85 -41.40
CA GLU A 262 -39.66 35.55 -42.13
C GLU A 262 -40.00 35.98 -43.57
N PRO A 263 -39.81 37.27 -43.90
CA PRO A 263 -40.03 37.81 -45.24
C PRO A 263 -38.71 37.77 -46.05
N PRO A 264 -38.66 38.32 -47.28
CA PRO A 264 -38.91 37.55 -48.48
C PRO A 264 -37.62 37.37 -49.31
N VAL A 265 -37.35 36.15 -49.81
CA VAL A 265 -36.24 35.94 -50.74
C VAL A 265 -36.73 36.01 -52.19
N LEU A 266 -36.33 37.08 -52.87
CA LEU A 266 -36.61 37.32 -54.29
C LEU A 266 -35.98 36.24 -55.19
N PRO A 267 -36.57 35.96 -56.36
CA PRO A 267 -36.30 34.73 -57.11
C PRO A 267 -34.89 34.70 -57.71
N MET A 268 -34.19 33.57 -57.50
CA MET A 268 -33.00 33.25 -58.27
C MET A 268 -33.39 32.78 -59.69
N PRO A 269 -32.61 33.15 -60.73
CA PRO A 269 -32.83 32.62 -62.07
C PRO A 269 -32.49 31.12 -62.11
N VAL A 270 -33.40 30.32 -62.65
CA VAL A 270 -33.21 28.88 -62.82
C VAL A 270 -32.20 28.64 -63.94
N LEU A 271 -31.00 28.21 -63.58
CA LEU A 271 -30.10 27.51 -64.51
C LEU A 271 -30.66 26.11 -64.69
N GLU A 272 -31.42 25.91 -65.77
CA GLU A 272 -31.94 24.61 -66.20
C GLU A 272 -30.77 23.70 -66.61
N LEU A 273 -30.12 23.08 -65.61
CA LEU A 273 -29.29 21.91 -65.87
C LEU A 273 -30.19 20.82 -66.45
N PRO A 274 -29.76 20.16 -67.54
CA PRO A 274 -30.58 19.14 -68.19
C PRO A 274 -30.98 18.08 -67.15
N PRO A 275 -32.23 17.61 -67.15
CA PRO A 275 -32.69 16.63 -66.18
C PRO A 275 -31.73 15.45 -66.16
N PHE A 276 -31.33 15.01 -64.97
CA PHE A 276 -30.40 13.89 -64.81
C PHE A 276 -31.04 12.64 -65.44
N VAL A 277 -30.66 12.38 -66.70
CA VAL A 277 -31.03 11.16 -67.41
C VAL A 277 -30.21 10.06 -66.76
N ALA A 278 -30.80 9.41 -65.77
CA ALA A 278 -30.26 8.18 -65.22
C ALA A 278 -29.88 7.26 -66.39
N PRO A 279 -28.65 6.73 -66.44
CA PRO A 279 -28.20 5.92 -67.56
C PRO A 279 -29.22 4.80 -67.78
N PRO A 280 -29.66 4.56 -69.03
CA PRO A 280 -30.82 3.71 -69.30
C PRO A 280 -30.64 2.37 -68.58
N PRO A 281 -31.65 1.89 -67.82
CA PRO A 281 -31.52 0.65 -67.06
C PRO A 281 -31.07 -0.43 -68.03
N ALA A 282 -29.91 -1.03 -67.77
CA ALA A 282 -29.06 -1.65 -68.79
C ALA A 282 -29.61 -2.98 -69.33
N ARG A 283 -30.79 -2.95 -69.94
CA ARG A 283 -31.57 -4.09 -70.42
C ARG A 283 -30.72 -4.95 -71.35
N GLY A 284 -30.64 -6.24 -71.04
CA GLY A 284 -29.65 -7.17 -71.58
C GLY A 284 -28.58 -7.53 -70.56
N ALA A 285 -27.47 -8.12 -71.02
CA ALA A 285 -26.45 -8.72 -70.15
C ALA A 285 -25.79 -7.74 -69.15
N ARG A 286 -25.83 -6.43 -69.41
CA ARG A 286 -25.14 -5.41 -68.60
C ARG A 286 -25.90 -5.05 -67.30
N ALA A 287 -27.23 -5.01 -67.26
CA ALA A 287 -27.95 -4.86 -65.99
C ALA A 287 -27.82 -6.12 -65.12
N ARG A 288 -27.81 -7.31 -65.76
CA ARG A 288 -27.50 -8.56 -65.06
C ARG A 288 -26.10 -8.52 -64.44
N LEU A 289 -25.12 -7.92 -65.13
CA LEU A 289 -23.77 -7.71 -64.60
C LEU A 289 -23.76 -6.75 -63.39
N PHE A 290 -24.47 -5.63 -63.42
CA PHE A 290 -24.57 -4.72 -62.26
C PHE A 290 -25.30 -5.34 -61.06
N LEU A 291 -26.36 -6.12 -61.30
CA LEU A 291 -27.07 -6.86 -60.25
C LEU A 291 -26.22 -8.00 -59.67
N LEU A 292 -25.43 -8.70 -60.51
CA LEU A 292 -24.41 -9.66 -60.07
C LEU A 292 -23.33 -8.98 -59.25
N MET A 293 -22.79 -7.85 -59.68
CA MET A 293 -21.80 -7.07 -58.93
C MET A 293 -22.32 -6.64 -57.56
N ALA A 294 -23.55 -6.14 -57.47
CA ALA A 294 -24.17 -5.77 -56.20
C ALA A 294 -24.34 -7.00 -55.27
N LEU A 295 -24.82 -8.12 -55.80
CA LEU A 295 -24.94 -9.39 -55.06
C LEU A 295 -23.58 -9.92 -54.60
N VAL A 296 -22.56 -9.85 -55.46
CA VAL A 296 -21.18 -10.26 -55.17
C VAL A 296 -20.56 -9.37 -54.11
N ILE A 297 -20.77 -8.05 -54.13
CA ILE A 297 -20.30 -7.14 -53.07
C ILE A 297 -20.98 -7.49 -51.73
N VAL A 298 -22.29 -7.71 -51.71
CA VAL A 298 -23.03 -8.12 -50.49
C VAL A 298 -22.57 -9.48 -49.97
N LEU A 299 -22.08 -10.39 -50.82
CA LEU A 299 -21.49 -11.67 -50.42
C LEU A 299 -20.02 -11.53 -49.98
N ILE A 300 -19.26 -10.64 -50.61
CA ILE A 300 -17.83 -10.43 -50.34
C ILE A 300 -17.62 -9.64 -49.06
N VAL A 301 -18.43 -8.63 -48.74
CA VAL A 301 -18.28 -7.83 -47.51
C VAL A 301 -18.25 -8.70 -46.23
N PRO A 302 -19.20 -9.61 -45.96
CA PRO A 302 -19.13 -10.47 -44.78
C PRO A 302 -17.96 -11.47 -44.84
N VAL A 303 -17.52 -11.89 -46.02
CA VAL A 303 -16.30 -12.73 -46.16
C VAL A 303 -15.04 -11.93 -45.85
N ILE A 304 -14.93 -10.68 -46.32
CA ILE A 304 -13.82 -9.77 -45.99
C ILE A 304 -13.85 -9.43 -44.51
N VAL A 305 -15.00 -9.14 -43.91
CA VAL A 305 -15.12 -8.89 -42.46
C VAL A 305 -14.72 -10.13 -41.67
N ALA A 306 -15.16 -11.32 -42.06
CA ALA A 306 -14.75 -12.58 -41.43
C ALA A 306 -13.24 -12.83 -41.58
N VAL A 307 -12.66 -12.57 -42.76
CA VAL A 307 -11.23 -12.73 -43.05
C VAL A 307 -10.38 -11.68 -42.32
N LEU A 308 -10.84 -10.44 -42.19
CA LEU A 308 -10.18 -9.41 -41.39
C LEU A 308 -10.25 -9.73 -39.89
N TYR A 309 -11.36 -10.27 -39.40
CA TYR A 309 -11.44 -10.83 -38.05
C TYR A 309 -10.50 -12.04 -37.87
N PHE A 310 -10.37 -12.90 -38.88
CA PHE A 310 -9.50 -14.07 -38.83
C PHE A 310 -8.01 -13.69 -38.83
N PHE A 311 -7.61 -12.73 -39.66
CA PHE A 311 -6.24 -12.20 -39.66
C PHE A 311 -5.93 -11.44 -38.37
N LYS A 312 -6.86 -10.60 -37.87
CA LYS A 312 -6.69 -9.91 -36.59
C LYS A 312 -6.58 -10.90 -35.41
N GLY A 313 -7.32 -12.00 -35.43
CA GLY A 313 -7.21 -13.07 -34.43
C GLY A 313 -5.89 -13.85 -34.49
N ILE A 314 -5.24 -13.94 -35.65
CA ILE A 314 -3.90 -14.55 -35.77
C ILE A 314 -2.85 -13.67 -35.08
N ASP A 315 -2.90 -12.35 -35.31
CA ASP A 315 -1.96 -11.40 -34.69
C ASP A 315 -2.16 -11.35 -33.16
N GLN A 316 -3.42 -11.26 -32.70
CA GLN A 316 -3.75 -11.24 -31.27
C GLN A 316 -3.41 -12.56 -30.56
N GLY A 317 -3.65 -13.71 -31.20
CA GLY A 317 -3.26 -15.02 -30.66
C GLY A 317 -1.75 -15.20 -30.54
N ALA A 318 -0.96 -14.64 -31.46
CA ALA A 318 0.49 -14.65 -31.38
C ALA A 318 1.02 -13.77 -30.23
N GLU A 319 0.45 -12.57 -30.05
CA GLU A 319 0.79 -11.67 -28.94
C GLU A 319 0.41 -12.29 -27.58
N ALA A 320 -0.80 -12.85 -27.46
CA ALA A 320 -1.23 -13.54 -26.25
C ALA A 320 -0.40 -14.80 -25.95
N ALA A 321 0.10 -15.51 -26.97
CA ALA A 321 1.04 -16.62 -26.79
C ALA A 321 2.42 -16.14 -26.28
N GLN A 322 2.91 -14.98 -26.74
CA GLN A 322 4.14 -14.38 -26.22
C GLN A 322 3.98 -13.98 -24.74
N LEU A 323 2.87 -13.33 -24.37
CA LEU A 323 2.56 -12.99 -22.97
C LEU A 323 2.39 -14.23 -22.09
N THR A 324 1.73 -15.29 -22.58
CA THR A 324 1.66 -16.58 -21.86
C THR A 324 3.05 -17.19 -21.67
N SER A 325 3.94 -17.07 -22.66
CA SER A 325 5.34 -17.52 -22.56
C SER A 325 6.16 -16.68 -21.58
N ALA A 326 5.92 -15.37 -21.51
CA ALA A 326 6.56 -14.47 -20.56
C ALA A 326 6.13 -14.78 -19.12
N ALA A 327 4.83 -15.00 -18.89
CA ALA A 327 4.31 -15.45 -17.59
C ALA A 327 4.95 -16.78 -17.15
N GLN A 328 5.08 -17.75 -18.08
CA GLN A 328 5.75 -19.02 -17.80
C GLN A 328 7.25 -18.86 -17.49
N ALA A 329 7.94 -17.93 -18.14
CA ALA A 329 9.33 -17.60 -17.84
C ALA A 329 9.49 -16.97 -16.44
N GLN A 330 8.63 -16.02 -16.09
CA GLN A 330 8.64 -15.41 -14.76
C GLN A 330 8.30 -16.41 -13.64
N LEU A 331 7.38 -17.35 -13.88
CA LEU A 331 7.11 -18.45 -12.95
C LEU A 331 8.37 -19.32 -12.70
N VAL A 332 9.11 -19.70 -13.76
CA VAL A 332 10.34 -20.48 -13.61
C VAL A 332 11.43 -19.70 -12.88
N GLY A 333 11.55 -18.39 -13.13
CA GLY A 333 12.46 -17.51 -12.40
C GLY A 333 12.08 -17.33 -10.92
N ALA A 334 10.79 -17.28 -10.60
CA ALA A 334 10.30 -17.26 -9.24
C ALA A 334 10.62 -18.57 -8.49
N GLN A 335 10.39 -19.72 -9.13
CA GLN A 335 10.74 -21.03 -8.58
C GLN A 335 12.24 -21.14 -8.29
N ALA A 336 13.09 -20.66 -9.21
CA ALA A 336 14.54 -20.60 -8.99
C ALA A 336 14.94 -19.65 -7.86
N ALA A 337 14.22 -18.53 -7.66
CA ALA A 337 14.43 -17.65 -6.52
C ALA A 337 14.02 -18.31 -5.19
N LEU A 338 12.92 -19.07 -5.17
CA LEU A 338 12.49 -19.85 -4.00
C LEU A 338 13.47 -20.96 -3.63
N ASP A 339 14.04 -21.66 -4.61
CA ASP A 339 15.11 -22.66 -4.40
C ASP A 339 16.36 -22.04 -3.73
N LEU A 340 16.61 -20.74 -3.95
CA LEU A 340 17.68 -19.96 -3.33
C LEU A 340 17.26 -19.28 -2.02
N GLY A 341 16.00 -19.38 -1.61
CA GLY A 341 15.42 -18.72 -0.44
C GLY A 341 15.06 -17.23 -0.63
N ASP A 342 15.21 -16.68 -1.83
CA ASP A 342 14.88 -15.29 -2.16
C ASP A 342 13.38 -15.11 -2.41
N LYS A 343 12.63 -14.99 -1.31
CA LYS A 343 11.19 -14.73 -1.34
C LYS A 343 10.83 -13.37 -1.97
N THR A 344 11.71 -12.37 -1.87
CA THR A 344 11.47 -11.02 -2.41
C THR A 344 11.45 -11.06 -3.93
N SER A 345 12.48 -11.63 -4.57
CA SER A 345 12.52 -11.81 -6.02
C SER A 345 11.45 -12.79 -6.51
N ALA A 346 11.06 -13.79 -5.72
CA ALA A 346 9.96 -14.68 -6.05
C ALA A 346 8.60 -13.96 -6.09
N ARG A 347 8.28 -13.14 -5.07
CA ARG A 347 7.03 -12.35 -5.04
C ARG A 347 6.93 -11.39 -6.23
N GLN A 348 8.01 -10.68 -6.55
CA GLN A 348 8.03 -9.78 -7.70
C GLN A 348 7.76 -10.55 -9.00
N GLN A 349 8.52 -11.61 -9.27
CA GLN A 349 8.37 -12.39 -10.50
C GLN A 349 6.99 -13.07 -10.62
N LEU A 350 6.41 -13.58 -9.51
CA LEU A 350 5.05 -14.13 -9.52
C LEU A 350 3.98 -13.06 -9.80
N THR A 351 4.18 -11.84 -9.29
CA THR A 351 3.29 -10.70 -9.56
C THR A 351 3.35 -10.31 -11.04
N GLU A 352 4.56 -10.17 -11.61
CA GLU A 352 4.75 -9.93 -13.05
C GLU A 352 4.20 -11.08 -13.91
N ALA A 353 4.35 -12.34 -13.46
CA ALA A 353 3.80 -13.51 -14.15
C ALA A 353 2.27 -13.45 -14.23
N ARG A 354 1.60 -13.05 -13.14
CA ARG A 354 0.16 -12.83 -13.09
C ARG A 354 -0.27 -11.71 -14.04
N GLU A 355 0.42 -10.57 -14.03
CA GLU A 355 0.12 -9.44 -14.92
C GLU A 355 0.22 -9.81 -16.40
N TYR A 356 1.29 -10.50 -16.82
CA TYR A 356 1.42 -10.97 -18.20
C TYR A 356 0.30 -11.96 -18.57
N LEU A 357 -0.10 -12.84 -17.65
CA LEU A 357 -1.17 -13.80 -17.89
C LEU A 357 -2.56 -13.14 -17.95
N ASP A 358 -2.81 -12.11 -17.14
CA ASP A 358 -4.03 -11.31 -17.20
C ASP A 358 -4.11 -10.56 -18.54
N GLN A 359 -3.02 -9.96 -19.00
CA GLN A 359 -2.95 -9.34 -20.34
C GLN A 359 -3.18 -10.36 -21.46
N ALA A 360 -2.60 -11.56 -21.38
CA ALA A 360 -2.83 -12.64 -22.35
C ALA A 360 -4.31 -13.07 -22.43
N VAL A 361 -4.97 -13.18 -21.26
CA VAL A 361 -6.40 -13.54 -21.17
C VAL A 361 -7.30 -12.40 -21.67
N LEU A 362 -6.91 -11.13 -21.50
CA LEU A 362 -7.65 -9.99 -22.07
C LEU A 362 -7.58 -9.92 -23.61
N LEU A 363 -6.47 -10.36 -24.22
CA LEU A 363 -6.28 -10.33 -25.68
C LEU A 363 -6.98 -11.48 -26.43
N ASP A 364 -6.88 -12.71 -25.90
CA ASP A 364 -7.25 -13.95 -26.62
C ASP A 364 -8.13 -14.90 -25.76
N GLY A 365 -8.62 -14.42 -24.61
CA GLY A 365 -9.44 -15.21 -23.69
C GLY A 365 -8.65 -16.25 -22.89
N SER A 366 -9.36 -16.97 -22.01
CA SER A 366 -8.74 -18.09 -21.29
C SER A 366 -8.78 -19.40 -22.08
N ASN A 367 -7.85 -20.28 -21.77
CA ASN A 367 -7.72 -21.62 -22.35
C ASN A 367 -7.13 -22.59 -21.30
N PRO A 368 -7.19 -23.91 -21.51
CA PRO A 368 -6.77 -24.90 -20.51
C PRO A 368 -5.28 -24.87 -20.10
N GLU A 369 -4.43 -24.15 -20.82
CA GLU A 369 -3.03 -23.90 -20.47
C GLU A 369 -2.94 -22.66 -19.56
N ARG A 370 -3.54 -21.54 -19.99
CA ARG A 370 -3.64 -20.30 -19.20
C ARG A 370 -4.38 -20.52 -17.86
N ASP A 371 -5.43 -21.34 -17.84
CA ASP A 371 -6.17 -21.69 -16.62
C ASP A 371 -5.28 -22.46 -15.61
N ARG A 372 -4.43 -23.37 -16.10
CA ARG A 372 -3.48 -24.11 -15.24
C ARG A 372 -2.35 -23.22 -14.75
N LEU A 373 -1.77 -22.43 -15.65
CA LEU A 373 -0.70 -21.49 -15.31
C LEU A 373 -1.18 -20.47 -14.26
N ARG A 374 -2.42 -19.98 -14.40
CA ARG A 374 -3.08 -19.14 -13.39
C ARG A 374 -3.21 -19.86 -12.06
N ALA A 375 -3.73 -21.09 -12.04
CA ALA A 375 -3.85 -21.87 -10.80
C ALA A 375 -2.50 -22.11 -10.11
N THR A 376 -1.42 -22.31 -10.87
CA THR A 376 -0.06 -22.44 -10.31
C THR A 376 0.45 -21.10 -9.77
N ILE A 377 0.39 -20.01 -10.54
CA ILE A 377 0.84 -18.68 -10.11
C ILE A 377 0.08 -18.21 -8.86
N GLU A 378 -1.25 -18.36 -8.81
CA GLU A 378 -2.04 -17.99 -7.63
C GLU A 378 -1.71 -18.87 -6.41
N SER A 379 -1.43 -20.17 -6.61
CA SER A 379 -1.02 -21.06 -5.52
C SER A 379 0.35 -20.69 -4.96
N GLU A 380 1.32 -20.38 -5.82
CA GLU A 380 2.65 -19.93 -5.39
C GLU A 380 2.59 -18.54 -4.77
N LEU A 381 1.82 -17.60 -5.34
CA LEU A 381 1.55 -16.29 -4.71
C LEU A 381 0.99 -16.47 -3.30
N GLN A 382 -0.02 -17.31 -3.11
CA GLN A 382 -0.60 -17.54 -1.78
C GLN A 382 0.44 -18.04 -0.77
N GLU A 383 1.40 -18.86 -1.19
CA GLU A 383 2.51 -19.34 -0.35
C GLU A 383 3.53 -18.23 -0.04
N VAL A 384 4.03 -17.49 -1.04
CA VAL A 384 5.11 -16.50 -0.82
C VAL A 384 4.59 -15.16 -0.24
N LEU A 385 3.32 -14.83 -0.48
CA LEU A 385 2.65 -13.68 0.14
C LEU A 385 2.38 -13.89 1.63
N GLN A 386 2.39 -15.12 2.15
CA GLN A 386 2.15 -15.40 3.58
C GLN A 386 0.89 -14.69 4.10
N ILE A 387 -0.24 -14.91 3.41
CA ILE A 387 -1.54 -14.37 3.83
C ILE A 387 -2.01 -15.16 5.05
N VAL A 388 -2.11 -14.49 6.20
CA VAL A 388 -2.56 -15.08 7.45
C VAL A 388 -4.03 -14.69 7.68
N PRO A 389 -4.98 -15.63 7.54
CA PRO A 389 -6.39 -15.37 7.77
C PRO A 389 -6.71 -15.17 9.26
N LEU A 390 -7.37 -14.06 9.58
CA LEU A 390 -7.86 -13.74 10.92
C LEU A 390 -9.19 -14.48 11.20
N TYR A 391 -9.09 -15.77 11.52
CA TYR A 391 -10.26 -16.59 11.87
C TYR A 391 -10.90 -16.15 13.19
N GLY A 392 -12.25 -16.18 13.25
CA GLY A 392 -13.00 -15.77 14.44
C GLY A 392 -13.47 -14.33 14.44
N LEU A 393 -13.09 -13.53 13.42
CA LEU A 393 -13.78 -12.27 13.11
C LEU A 393 -15.21 -12.59 12.64
N THR A 394 -16.17 -12.65 13.56
CA THR A 394 -17.57 -13.00 13.26
C THR A 394 -18.57 -12.06 13.92
N GLU A 395 -18.38 -11.77 15.20
CA GLU A 395 -19.19 -10.80 15.94
C GLU A 395 -18.34 -9.58 16.28
N PRO A 396 -18.78 -8.35 15.94
CA PRO A 396 -18.08 -7.14 16.33
C PRO A 396 -18.26 -6.88 17.83
N LEU A 397 -17.20 -6.43 18.49
CA LEU A 397 -17.24 -6.02 19.89
C LEU A 397 -18.06 -4.72 20.06
N ILE A 398 -17.91 -3.79 19.11
CA ILE A 398 -18.70 -2.56 19.00
C ILE A 398 -19.20 -2.43 17.56
N THR A 399 -20.48 -2.12 17.36
CA THR A 399 -21.04 -1.73 16.06
C THR A 399 -21.29 -0.22 16.05
N PHE A 400 -20.68 0.49 15.10
CA PHE A 400 -20.82 1.95 14.99
C PHE A 400 -22.01 2.34 14.11
N PRO A 401 -22.66 3.50 14.37
CA PRO A 401 -23.74 3.99 13.53
C PRO A 401 -23.21 4.49 12.16
N PRO A 402 -24.03 4.53 11.09
CA PRO A 402 -23.56 4.80 9.72
C PRO A 402 -22.88 6.17 9.50
N GLU A 403 -23.15 7.15 10.37
CA GLU A 403 -22.54 8.48 10.36
C GLU A 403 -21.19 8.55 11.09
N ALA A 404 -20.77 7.50 11.78
CA ALA A 404 -19.50 7.45 12.49
C ALA A 404 -18.30 7.39 11.54
N GLN A 405 -17.20 8.02 11.92
CA GLN A 405 -15.89 7.83 11.31
C GLN A 405 -14.86 7.60 12.41
N PRO A 406 -14.87 6.41 13.07
CA PRO A 406 -13.86 6.07 14.06
C PRO A 406 -12.48 6.11 13.39
N ARG A 407 -11.52 6.80 14.03
CA ARG A 407 -10.16 7.02 13.48
C ARG A 407 -9.05 6.44 14.35
N ARG A 408 -9.20 6.48 15.68
CA ARG A 408 -8.22 5.92 16.62
C ARG A 408 -8.95 5.18 17.73
N VAL A 409 -8.39 4.06 18.18
CA VAL A 409 -8.86 3.31 19.34
C VAL A 409 -7.72 3.16 20.34
N LEU A 410 -8.04 3.25 21.63
CA LEU A 410 -7.10 3.04 22.72
C LEU A 410 -7.82 2.23 23.81
N VAL A 411 -7.21 1.15 24.28
CA VAL A 411 -7.79 0.27 25.29
C VAL A 411 -6.95 0.27 26.55
N VAL A 412 -7.59 0.40 27.71
CA VAL A 412 -6.94 0.32 29.02
C VAL A 412 -7.85 -0.44 29.98
N ASP A 413 -7.35 -1.55 30.52
CA ASP A 413 -8.13 -2.46 31.37
C ASP A 413 -9.45 -2.87 30.70
N GLU A 414 -10.58 -2.35 31.19
CA GLU A 414 -11.94 -2.59 30.68
C GLU A 414 -12.48 -1.41 29.85
N ASP A 415 -11.71 -0.33 29.70
CA ASP A 415 -12.12 0.91 29.04
C ASP A 415 -11.59 0.97 27.60
N ILE A 416 -12.51 1.10 26.64
CA ILE A 416 -12.20 1.27 25.22
C ILE A 416 -12.58 2.70 24.83
N PHE A 417 -11.59 3.51 24.47
CA PHE A 417 -11.77 4.87 23.97
C PHE A 417 -11.69 4.87 22.45
N VAL A 418 -12.64 5.53 21.79
CA VAL A 418 -12.69 5.67 20.32
C VAL A 418 -12.84 7.14 19.94
N LEU A 419 -11.89 7.66 19.18
CA LEU A 419 -11.94 8.98 18.56
C LEU A 419 -12.73 8.90 17.26
N ASP A 420 -13.84 9.64 17.16
CA ASP A 420 -14.68 9.72 15.96
C ASP A 420 -14.48 11.05 15.23
N ALA A 421 -13.93 10.99 14.02
CA ALA A 421 -13.60 12.17 13.21
C ALA A 421 -14.82 12.84 12.55
N ALA A 422 -15.96 12.15 12.41
CA ALA A 422 -17.19 12.73 11.86
C ALA A 422 -18.05 13.36 12.96
N ARG A 423 -18.16 12.68 14.12
CA ARG A 423 -18.89 13.20 15.28
C ARG A 423 -18.06 14.16 16.14
N GLN A 424 -16.76 14.28 15.84
CA GLN A 424 -15.77 15.14 16.52
C GLN A 424 -15.82 14.98 18.04
N ALA A 425 -15.84 13.73 18.48
CA ALA A 425 -15.98 13.33 19.87
C ALA A 425 -15.15 12.09 20.19
N ILE A 426 -14.75 11.95 21.45
CA ILE A 426 -14.22 10.68 21.98
C ILE A 426 -15.33 10.00 22.78
N PHE A 427 -15.55 8.74 22.47
CA PHE A 427 -16.50 7.87 23.16
C PHE A 427 -15.76 6.85 24.01
N GLN A 428 -16.24 6.62 25.23
CA GLN A 428 -15.81 5.55 26.11
C GLN A 428 -16.84 4.43 26.11
N TYR A 429 -16.38 3.21 25.88
CA TYR A 429 -17.14 1.97 25.96
C TYR A 429 -16.56 1.10 27.07
N ARG A 430 -17.42 0.43 27.84
CA ARG A 430 -16.99 -0.52 28.88
C ARG A 430 -17.07 -1.94 28.35
N PHE A 431 -15.93 -2.61 28.27
CA PHE A 431 -15.83 -4.04 28.10
C PHE A 431 -16.17 -4.75 29.41
N ASP A 432 -17.03 -5.77 29.35
CA ASP A 432 -17.36 -6.62 30.48
C ASP A 432 -16.62 -7.97 30.33
N PRO A 433 -15.55 -8.24 31.10
CA PRO A 433 -14.77 -9.46 30.97
C PRO A 433 -15.52 -10.72 31.45
N ALA A 434 -16.67 -10.59 32.13
CA ALA A 434 -17.48 -11.73 32.53
C ALA A 434 -18.40 -12.23 31.39
N THR A 435 -18.79 -11.34 30.48
CA THR A 435 -19.60 -11.68 29.30
C THR A 435 -18.81 -11.70 27.99
N GLY A 436 -17.66 -11.02 27.94
CA GLY A 436 -16.85 -10.84 26.74
C GLY A 436 -17.44 -9.80 25.78
N GLN A 437 -18.31 -8.89 26.25
CA GLN A 437 -19.09 -7.97 25.42
C GLN A 437 -19.01 -6.52 25.90
N VAL A 438 -19.32 -5.59 25.00
CA VAL A 438 -19.64 -4.19 25.36
C VAL A 438 -21.15 -4.07 25.46
N ASN A 439 -21.65 -3.93 26.69
CA ASN A 439 -23.10 -3.92 26.98
C ASN A 439 -23.81 -2.64 26.49
N ASP A 440 -23.12 -1.49 26.52
CA ASP A 440 -23.62 -0.22 25.99
C ASP A 440 -22.93 0.12 24.66
N GLN A 441 -23.62 -0.17 23.56
CA GLN A 441 -23.15 0.06 22.19
C GLN A 441 -23.25 1.54 21.75
N ALA A 442 -23.90 2.42 22.53
CA ALA A 442 -23.92 3.85 22.22
C ALA A 442 -22.61 4.54 22.66
N GLY A 443 -22.05 4.08 23.79
CA GLY A 443 -20.88 4.65 24.42
C GLY A 443 -21.17 5.98 25.13
N MET A 444 -20.33 6.32 26.12
CA MET A 444 -20.40 7.59 26.83
C MET A 444 -19.51 8.63 26.14
N VAL A 445 -20.05 9.82 25.84
CA VAL A 445 -19.23 10.94 25.33
C VAL A 445 -18.29 11.43 26.44
N VAL A 446 -16.99 11.34 26.21
CA VAL A 446 -15.93 11.83 27.11
C VAL A 446 -15.70 13.33 26.90
N ILE A 447 -15.58 13.73 25.63
CA ILE A 447 -15.41 15.10 25.18
C ILE A 447 -15.89 15.22 23.73
N GLN A 448 -16.34 16.41 23.33
CA GLN A 448 -16.79 16.71 21.97
C GLN A 448 -16.38 18.13 21.58
N GLN A 449 -16.10 18.36 20.30
CA GLN A 449 -15.90 19.70 19.73
C GLN A 449 -17.06 20.66 20.09
N ASP A 450 -16.75 21.95 20.19
CA ASP A 450 -17.66 23.05 20.56
C ASP A 450 -18.22 22.99 22.00
N SER A 451 -17.96 21.91 22.75
CA SER A 451 -18.18 21.88 24.21
C SER A 451 -17.22 22.85 24.93
N ILE A 452 -17.58 23.25 26.15
CA ILE A 452 -16.77 24.15 26.98
C ILE A 452 -16.21 23.38 28.16
N VAL A 453 -14.88 23.27 28.24
CA VAL A 453 -14.15 22.64 29.34
C VAL A 453 -13.27 23.69 30.01
N ASP A 454 -13.47 23.92 31.32
CA ASP A 454 -12.79 24.94 32.12
C ASP A 454 -12.71 26.34 31.45
N GLY A 455 -13.81 26.73 30.79
CA GLY A 455 -13.94 28.02 30.11
C GLY A 455 -13.29 28.12 28.73
N VAL A 456 -12.79 27.00 28.17
CA VAL A 456 -12.23 26.93 26.82
C VAL A 456 -13.12 26.06 25.92
N THR A 457 -13.35 26.53 24.70
CA THR A 457 -14.05 25.77 23.66
C THR A 457 -13.13 24.70 23.07
N VAL A 458 -13.58 23.45 23.09
CA VAL A 458 -12.90 22.31 22.48
C VAL A 458 -12.91 22.48 20.96
N GLY A 459 -11.73 22.45 20.34
CA GLY A 459 -11.55 22.50 18.90
C GLY A 459 -11.80 21.16 18.20
N PRO A 460 -11.50 21.06 16.90
CA PRO A 460 -11.47 19.78 16.19
C PRO A 460 -10.46 18.86 16.87
N LEU A 461 -10.88 17.65 17.23
CA LEU A 461 -10.07 16.72 18.00
C LEU A 461 -8.94 16.15 17.12
N ALA A 462 -7.72 16.28 17.60
CA ALA A 462 -6.53 15.77 16.94
C ALA A 462 -6.26 14.34 17.39
N ASP A 463 -6.00 14.12 18.67
CA ASP A 463 -5.45 12.85 19.13
C ASP A 463 -5.67 12.55 20.63
N MET A 464 -5.41 11.31 21.05
CA MET A 464 -5.53 10.85 22.43
C MET A 464 -4.47 9.81 22.81
N ALA A 465 -3.97 9.91 24.04
CA ALA A 465 -3.00 8.96 24.61
C ALA A 465 -3.29 8.68 26.08
N TRP A 466 -2.91 7.50 26.56
CA TRP A 466 -3.03 7.16 27.97
C TRP A 466 -1.82 7.69 28.75
N LEU A 467 -2.06 8.41 29.84
CA LEU A 467 -1.05 8.71 30.84
C LEU A 467 -1.15 7.67 31.97
N PRO A 468 -0.23 6.71 32.07
CA PRO A 468 -0.24 5.72 33.14
C PRO A 468 0.12 6.35 34.50
N GLN A 469 -0.28 5.69 35.58
CA GLN A 469 0.09 6.12 36.93
C GLN A 469 1.60 6.01 37.14
N VAL A 470 2.27 7.10 37.52
CA VAL A 470 3.70 7.08 37.83
C VAL A 470 3.93 7.02 39.34
N PRO A 471 4.58 5.97 39.87
CA PRO A 471 4.94 5.90 41.29
C PRO A 471 5.79 7.10 41.72
N GLY A 472 5.33 7.83 42.74
CA GLY A 472 6.02 9.00 43.29
C GLY A 472 5.51 10.36 42.79
N TYR A 473 4.58 10.39 41.84
CA TYR A 473 3.84 11.60 41.47
C TYR A 473 2.36 11.43 41.86
N GLU A 474 1.67 12.54 42.16
CA GLU A 474 0.24 12.51 42.53
C GLU A 474 -0.70 12.45 41.32
N ASP A 475 -0.17 12.58 40.10
CA ASP A 475 -0.96 12.44 38.89
C ASP A 475 -1.53 11.03 38.75
N ARG A 476 -2.85 11.00 38.61
CA ARG A 476 -3.65 9.79 38.45
C ARG A 476 -3.53 9.27 37.02
N PRO A 477 -3.74 7.96 36.81
CA PRO A 477 -3.87 7.44 35.45
C PRO A 477 -5.06 8.12 34.77
N THR A 478 -4.83 8.70 33.59
CA THR A 478 -5.80 9.58 32.91
C THR A 478 -5.63 9.51 31.39
N LEU A 479 -6.74 9.63 30.66
CA LEU A 479 -6.70 9.83 29.22
C LEU A 479 -6.32 11.29 28.95
N LEU A 480 -5.26 11.50 28.17
CA LEU A 480 -4.89 12.80 27.61
C LEU A 480 -5.51 12.95 26.22
N ILE A 481 -5.97 14.15 25.90
CA ILE A 481 -6.67 14.47 24.66
C ILE A 481 -6.14 15.81 24.15
N VAL A 482 -5.84 15.91 22.86
CA VAL A 482 -5.41 17.15 22.20
C VAL A 482 -6.33 17.56 21.07
N ASP A 483 -6.47 18.86 20.86
CA ASP A 483 -7.20 19.45 19.73
C ASP A 483 -6.28 20.30 18.85
N TYR A 484 -6.70 20.57 17.61
CA TYR A 484 -5.98 21.44 16.68
C TYR A 484 -6.03 22.94 17.07
N ASN A 485 -6.67 23.30 18.19
CA ASN A 485 -6.54 24.61 18.82
C ASN A 485 -5.39 24.65 19.86
N ASN A 486 -4.54 23.61 19.89
CA ASN A 486 -3.42 23.42 20.81
C ASN A 486 -3.84 23.34 22.29
N ASN A 487 -5.09 22.95 22.57
CA ASN A 487 -5.53 22.63 23.93
C ASN A 487 -5.13 21.21 24.31
N VAL A 488 -4.94 21.00 25.61
CA VAL A 488 -4.74 19.69 26.21
C VAL A 488 -5.83 19.50 27.27
N PHE A 489 -6.54 18.39 27.19
CA PHE A 489 -7.54 17.98 28.16
C PHE A 489 -7.13 16.66 28.79
N ARG A 490 -7.61 16.41 30.00
CA ARG A 490 -7.43 15.16 30.71
C ARG A 490 -8.76 14.64 31.24
N TYR A 491 -8.93 13.32 31.21
CA TYR A 491 -10.12 12.64 31.69
C TYR A 491 -9.74 11.51 32.67
N ASP A 492 -10.17 11.63 33.92
CA ASP A 492 -10.16 10.57 34.95
C ASP A 492 -11.62 10.23 35.21
N GLN A 493 -12.01 8.97 34.97
CA GLN A 493 -13.37 8.46 35.19
C GLN A 493 -13.90 8.63 36.63
N ARG A 494 -13.02 8.95 37.60
CA ARG A 494 -13.39 9.27 39.00
C ARG A 494 -13.71 10.76 39.22
N VAL A 495 -13.54 11.60 38.21
CA VAL A 495 -13.85 13.03 38.18
C VAL A 495 -15.02 13.25 37.23
N GLU A 496 -15.85 14.25 37.52
CA GLU A 496 -16.99 14.59 36.68
C GLU A 496 -16.52 15.30 35.39
N GLY A 497 -16.40 14.53 34.31
CA GLY A 497 -16.05 15.02 32.97
C GLY A 497 -14.56 15.26 32.73
N ALA A 498 -14.25 15.72 31.52
CA ALA A 498 -12.90 16.16 31.16
C ALA A 498 -12.56 17.50 31.85
N THR A 499 -11.28 17.69 32.18
CA THR A 499 -10.74 18.96 32.70
C THR A 499 -9.61 19.44 31.80
N ARG A 500 -9.36 20.75 31.76
CA ARG A 500 -8.26 21.33 31.00
C ARG A 500 -6.93 21.12 31.71
N MET A 501 -5.92 20.79 30.94
CA MET A 501 -4.53 20.74 31.36
C MET A 501 -3.75 21.85 30.66
N VAL A 502 -2.84 22.51 31.39
CA VAL A 502 -1.93 23.50 30.83
C VAL A 502 -0.53 22.93 30.88
N LEU A 503 0.15 22.92 29.73
CA LEU A 503 1.54 22.46 29.63
C LEU A 503 2.48 23.64 29.46
N GLY A 504 3.68 23.52 30.01
CA GLY A 504 4.72 24.53 29.83
C GLY A 504 5.08 24.68 28.35
N GLY A 505 5.28 25.92 27.90
CA GLY A 505 5.60 26.21 26.49
C GLY A 505 4.39 26.21 25.53
N GLN A 506 3.19 25.82 25.98
CA GLN A 506 1.98 25.67 25.16
C GLN A 506 1.63 26.89 24.29
N THR A 507 1.96 28.11 24.72
CA THR A 507 1.72 29.34 23.94
C THR A 507 2.67 29.53 22.75
N GLY A 508 3.71 28.70 22.63
CA GLY A 508 4.66 28.72 21.52
C GLY A 508 4.37 27.70 20.42
N TRP A 509 3.38 26.82 20.62
CA TRP A 509 3.04 25.78 19.65
C TRP A 509 2.33 26.34 18.42
N SER A 510 2.58 25.70 17.27
CA SER A 510 1.98 26.03 15.97
C SER A 510 0.72 25.22 15.74
N SER A 511 0.81 23.89 15.62
CA SER A 511 -0.33 22.98 15.42
C SER A 511 -0.01 21.59 15.95
N ILE A 512 -0.63 21.18 17.06
CA ILE A 512 -0.51 19.81 17.57
C ILE A 512 -1.45 18.88 16.81
N GLY A 513 -0.91 17.78 16.29
CA GLY A 513 -1.71 16.72 15.67
C GLY A 513 -1.55 15.33 16.27
N GLN A 514 -0.49 15.07 17.06
CA GLN A 514 -0.25 13.76 17.70
C GLN A 514 0.22 13.89 19.15
N ILE A 515 -0.18 12.94 20.00
CA ILE A 515 0.22 12.81 21.40
C ILE A 515 0.50 11.33 21.71
N GLU A 516 1.56 11.03 22.45
CA GLU A 516 1.90 9.65 22.83
C GLU A 516 2.61 9.60 24.19
N THR A 517 2.55 8.48 24.92
CA THR A 517 3.33 8.30 26.15
C THR A 517 4.27 7.09 26.06
N TYR A 518 5.51 7.29 26.49
CA TYR A 518 6.53 6.26 26.43
C TYR A 518 7.54 6.42 27.58
N GLN A 519 7.84 5.32 28.29
CA GLN A 519 8.75 5.27 29.44
C GLN A 519 8.59 6.46 30.43
N ASN A 520 7.37 6.68 30.89
CA ASN A 520 7.01 7.74 31.86
C ASN A 520 7.38 9.15 31.38
N ARG A 521 7.22 9.39 30.08
CA ARG A 521 7.32 10.70 29.43
C ARG A 521 6.15 10.91 28.48
N LEU A 522 5.79 12.17 28.31
CA LEU A 522 4.76 12.61 27.38
C LEU A 522 5.44 13.21 26.15
N TYR A 523 4.99 12.82 24.97
CA TYR A 523 5.47 13.27 23.67
C TYR A 523 4.32 13.97 22.93
N ILE A 524 4.60 15.14 22.37
CA ILE A 524 3.62 15.96 21.65
C ILE A 524 4.25 16.42 20.34
N ALA A 525 3.66 16.03 19.20
CA ALA A 525 4.11 16.46 17.89
C ALA A 525 3.46 17.79 17.51
N ASP A 526 4.29 18.83 17.35
CA ASP A 526 3.88 20.09 16.76
C ASP A 526 4.15 20.04 15.25
N GLU A 527 3.14 19.61 14.50
CA GLU A 527 3.18 19.41 13.06
C GLU A 527 3.50 20.71 12.33
N GLY A 528 2.96 21.83 12.83
CA GLY A 528 3.17 23.16 12.27
C GLY A 528 4.55 23.77 12.58
N ALA A 529 5.30 23.20 13.53
CA ALA A 529 6.68 23.58 13.84
C ALA A 529 7.71 22.57 13.29
N GLY A 530 7.29 21.34 12.97
CA GLY A 530 8.19 20.24 12.59
C GLY A 530 8.98 19.68 13.78
N GLU A 531 8.44 19.76 15.00
CA GLU A 531 9.14 19.40 16.24
C GLU A 531 8.34 18.38 17.08
N LEU A 532 9.05 17.56 17.85
CA LEU A 532 8.47 16.65 18.82
C LEU A 532 8.90 17.07 20.23
N TYR A 533 7.97 17.61 21.01
CA TYR A 533 8.26 18.03 22.38
C TYR A 533 8.15 16.87 23.36
N ARG A 534 9.19 16.68 24.18
CA ARG A 534 9.28 15.64 25.21
C ARG A 534 9.19 16.26 26.61
N TYR A 535 8.15 15.90 27.33
CA TYR A 535 7.90 16.33 28.71
C TYR A 535 8.25 15.22 29.71
N SER A 536 8.86 15.63 30.83
CA SER A 536 8.94 14.78 32.02
C SER A 536 7.66 14.93 32.83
N LEU A 537 7.04 13.82 33.23
CA LEU A 537 5.74 13.85 33.92
C LEU A 537 5.76 14.56 35.28
N GLY A 538 6.95 14.73 35.88
CA GLY A 538 7.14 15.55 37.09
C GLY A 538 7.34 17.05 36.88
N ALA A 539 7.31 17.54 35.63
CA ALA A 539 7.64 18.92 35.26
C ALA A 539 6.79 19.40 34.07
N LEU A 540 5.53 18.99 34.02
CA LEU A 540 4.57 19.28 32.95
C LEU A 540 4.25 20.78 32.80
N ASP A 541 4.48 21.56 33.85
CA ASP A 541 4.39 23.03 33.88
C ASP A 541 5.61 23.73 33.26
N THR A 542 6.71 23.02 33.04
CA THR A 542 7.91 23.53 32.36
C THR A 542 7.86 23.24 30.85
N PRO A 543 8.44 24.10 29.99
CA PRO A 543 8.52 23.84 28.55
C PRO A 543 9.21 22.50 28.26
N GLY A 544 8.62 21.70 27.37
CA GLY A 544 9.17 20.42 26.96
C GLY A 544 10.49 20.57 26.19
N ASP A 545 11.36 19.57 26.30
CA ASP A 545 12.57 19.52 25.49
C ASP A 545 12.20 19.28 24.03
N ALA A 546 12.82 19.99 23.08
CA ALA A 546 12.88 19.53 21.69
C ALA A 546 13.53 18.14 21.64
N TRP A 547 12.94 17.21 20.88
CA TRP A 547 13.43 15.84 20.81
C TRP A 547 14.37 15.61 19.61
N PHE A 548 14.15 16.33 18.50
CA PHE A 548 15.05 16.25 17.35
C PHE A 548 16.39 16.96 17.64
N SER A 549 17.45 16.49 16.98
CA SER A 549 18.75 17.15 17.03
C SER A 549 18.70 18.50 16.30
N GLU A 550 19.45 19.51 16.76
CA GLU A 550 19.45 20.87 16.17
C GLU A 550 19.74 20.93 14.65
N GLN A 551 20.33 19.88 14.08
CA GLN A 551 20.64 19.76 12.65
C GLN A 551 19.58 18.97 11.85
N THR A 552 18.63 18.32 12.54
CA THR A 552 17.61 17.45 11.95
C THR A 552 16.36 18.28 11.66
N GLN A 553 16.20 18.69 10.40
CA GLN A 553 14.98 19.32 9.92
C GLN A 553 13.94 18.24 9.60
N VAL A 554 12.80 18.28 10.28
CA VAL A 554 11.68 17.37 10.06
C VAL A 554 10.50 18.16 9.52
N ASN A 555 9.82 17.60 8.52
CA ASN A 555 8.48 18.02 8.16
C ASN A 555 7.50 16.98 8.70
N LEU A 556 6.56 17.41 9.53
CA LEU A 556 5.52 16.57 10.12
C LEU A 556 4.15 16.80 9.48
N ASP A 557 4.05 17.71 8.49
CA ASP A 557 2.83 17.94 7.72
C ASP A 557 2.35 16.65 7.03
N GLY A 558 1.07 16.31 7.22
CA GLY A 558 0.47 15.09 6.72
C GLY A 558 0.83 13.80 7.47
N ALA A 559 1.46 13.88 8.65
CA ALA A 559 1.57 12.76 9.57
C ALA A 559 0.17 12.30 10.04
N ILE A 560 -0.01 10.99 10.21
CA ILE A 560 -1.30 10.39 10.62
C ILE A 560 -1.20 9.46 11.83
N ALA A 561 -0.01 8.89 12.09
CA ALA A 561 0.27 8.14 13.31
C ALA A 561 1.68 8.43 13.84
N LEU A 562 1.81 8.47 15.16
CA LEU A 562 3.06 8.56 15.93
C LEU A 562 3.18 7.32 16.82
N GLU A 563 4.26 6.56 16.65
CA GLU A 563 4.58 5.41 17.50
C GLU A 563 5.98 5.53 18.12
N ILE A 564 6.14 4.98 19.33
CA ILE A 564 7.40 5.05 20.09
C ILE A 564 7.69 3.70 20.75
N ASP A 565 8.75 3.03 20.28
CA ASP A 565 9.29 1.80 20.87
C ASP A 565 10.64 2.03 21.58
N GLY A 566 11.17 3.25 21.48
CA GLY A 566 12.51 3.65 21.88
C GLY A 566 13.19 4.46 20.77
N ASP A 567 12.91 4.07 19.53
CA ASP A 567 12.92 4.98 18.39
C ASP A 567 11.55 5.67 18.27
N VAL A 568 11.49 6.75 17.49
CA VAL A 568 10.27 7.48 17.14
C VAL A 568 9.92 7.16 15.70
N TRP A 569 8.66 6.83 15.45
CA TRP A 569 8.14 6.43 14.14
C TRP A 569 6.97 7.33 13.76
N PHE A 570 6.98 7.84 12.54
CA PHE A 570 5.87 8.57 11.94
C PHE A 570 5.40 7.85 10.68
N LEU A 571 4.09 7.59 10.60
CA LEU A 571 3.41 7.27 9.34
C LEU A 571 2.82 8.54 8.76
N PHE A 572 3.04 8.77 7.47
CA PHE A 572 2.43 9.85 6.71
C PHE A 572 1.30 9.32 5.82
N SER A 573 0.32 10.17 5.55
CA SER A 573 -0.84 9.92 4.68
C SER A 573 -0.51 9.46 3.24
N ASN A 574 0.75 9.61 2.80
CA ASN A 574 1.25 9.13 1.52
C ASN A 574 1.96 7.75 1.59
N GLY A 575 1.91 7.06 2.74
CA GLY A 575 2.54 5.76 2.96
C GLY A 575 4.03 5.81 3.31
N MET A 576 4.63 6.99 3.41
CA MET A 576 6.00 7.13 3.89
C MET A 576 6.05 6.84 5.40
N ILE A 577 7.00 6.00 5.82
CA ILE A 577 7.31 5.76 7.23
C ILE A 577 8.70 6.33 7.52
N LEU A 578 8.79 7.27 8.46
CA LEU A 578 10.06 7.84 8.90
C LEU A 578 10.39 7.36 10.32
N ARG A 579 11.62 6.89 10.50
CA ARG A 579 12.16 6.41 11.77
C ARG A 579 13.26 7.36 12.26
N TYR A 580 13.25 7.66 13.55
CA TYR A 580 14.25 8.49 14.21
C TYR A 580 14.78 7.81 15.47
N ARG A 581 16.08 7.95 15.72
CA ARG A 581 16.76 7.45 16.92
C ARG A 581 17.54 8.59 17.55
N SER A 582 17.33 8.83 18.85
CA SER A 582 18.07 9.86 19.60
C SER A 582 18.06 11.25 18.95
N GLY A 583 16.95 11.62 18.31
CA GLY A 583 16.79 12.90 17.61
C GLY A 583 17.28 12.95 16.16
N GLU A 584 17.95 11.91 15.64
CA GLU A 584 18.43 11.83 14.24
C GLU A 584 17.61 10.84 13.41
N GLN A 585 17.44 11.09 12.11
CA GLN A 585 16.74 10.18 11.20
C GLN A 585 17.59 8.93 10.91
N VAL A 586 16.98 7.75 10.97
CA VAL A 586 17.61 6.47 10.65
C VAL A 586 17.02 5.93 9.34
N PRO A 587 17.82 5.36 8.42
CA PRO A 587 17.29 4.70 7.23
C PRO A 587 16.30 3.60 7.60
N PHE A 588 15.09 3.70 7.05
CA PHE A 588 14.06 2.68 7.10
C PHE A 588 13.28 2.75 5.78
N SER A 589 12.98 1.60 5.21
CA SER A 589 12.14 1.47 4.02
C SER A 589 11.46 0.11 4.09
N PRO A 590 10.12 0.05 4.17
CA PRO A 590 9.39 -1.20 4.03
C PRO A 590 9.71 -1.87 2.69
N GLU A 591 9.79 -3.20 2.68
CA GLU A 591 9.84 -4.00 1.48
C GLU A 591 8.53 -3.86 0.70
N ASN A 592 8.63 -3.59 -0.60
CA ASN A 592 7.50 -3.28 -1.48
C ASN A 592 7.21 -4.40 -2.51
N SER A 593 7.74 -5.62 -2.30
CA SER A 593 7.54 -6.77 -3.20
C SER A 593 6.09 -7.31 -3.24
N ILE A 594 5.22 -6.76 -2.40
CA ILE A 594 3.77 -7.04 -2.31
C ILE A 594 2.90 -5.83 -2.71
N GLY A 595 3.52 -4.83 -3.35
CA GLY A 595 2.99 -3.49 -3.52
C GLY A 595 3.32 -2.58 -2.33
N LEU A 596 2.96 -1.30 -2.45
CA LEU A 596 2.86 -0.38 -1.31
C LEU A 596 1.43 -0.46 -0.73
N ALA A 597 1.21 0.12 0.46
CA ALA A 597 -0.14 0.35 0.96
C ALA A 597 -0.88 1.37 0.07
N GLU A 598 -2.13 1.12 -0.28
CA GLU A 598 -2.92 2.00 -1.14
C GLU A 598 -3.61 3.11 -0.33
N GLU A 599 -4.24 2.73 0.80
CA GLU A 599 -4.80 3.68 1.78
C GLU A 599 -4.20 3.39 3.17
N PRO A 600 -2.95 3.84 3.43
CA PRO A 600 -2.34 3.71 4.75
C PRO A 600 -3.12 4.55 5.77
N THR A 601 -3.62 3.92 6.83
CA THR A 601 -4.48 4.58 7.83
C THR A 601 -3.88 4.64 9.22
N ASP A 602 -3.05 3.66 9.60
CA ASP A 602 -2.46 3.57 10.93
C ASP A 602 -1.18 2.72 10.94
N LEU A 603 -0.35 2.91 11.96
CA LEU A 603 0.92 2.22 12.18
C LEU A 603 1.02 1.80 13.64
N TYR A 604 1.24 0.51 13.90
CA TYR A 604 1.52 0.03 15.25
C TYR A 604 2.91 -0.60 15.33
N VAL A 605 3.73 -0.16 16.29
CA VAL A 605 5.09 -0.65 16.52
C VAL A 605 5.15 -1.35 17.87
N PHE A 606 5.40 -2.66 17.85
CA PHE A 606 5.48 -3.47 19.07
C PHE A 606 6.62 -2.99 19.97
N ARG A 607 6.36 -2.78 21.25
CA ARG A 607 7.28 -2.16 22.21
C ARG A 607 8.06 -3.20 23.02
N GLN A 608 7.61 -4.47 23.05
CA GLN A 608 8.16 -5.52 23.90
C GLN A 608 8.76 -6.71 23.12
N GLU A 609 8.18 -7.90 23.25
CA GLU A 609 8.82 -9.18 22.89
C GLU A 609 8.91 -9.42 21.38
N LEU A 610 8.00 -8.83 20.61
CA LEU A 610 7.89 -9.00 19.17
C LEU A 610 8.61 -7.88 18.41
N ASN A 611 9.47 -8.25 17.46
CA ASN A 611 10.21 -7.30 16.62
C ASN A 611 9.39 -6.85 15.39
N LEU A 612 8.10 -6.55 15.59
CA LEU A 612 7.12 -6.36 14.53
C LEU A 612 6.69 -4.90 14.36
N VAL A 613 6.29 -4.58 13.14
CA VAL A 613 5.61 -3.33 12.74
C VAL A 613 4.39 -3.72 11.91
N TYR A 614 3.21 -3.28 12.33
CA TYR A 614 1.97 -3.44 11.58
C TYR A 614 1.63 -2.13 10.86
N LEU A 615 1.40 -2.20 9.55
CA LEU A 615 0.92 -1.09 8.72
C LEU A 615 -0.48 -1.40 8.22
N VAL A 616 -1.45 -0.55 8.55
CA VAL A 616 -2.87 -0.75 8.23
C VAL A 616 -3.18 -0.18 6.86
N ASP A 617 -3.62 -1.03 5.93
CA ASP A 617 -3.88 -0.69 4.51
C ASP A 617 -5.37 -0.90 4.18
N ALA A 618 -6.12 0.19 4.17
CA ALA A 618 -7.57 0.19 4.04
C ALA A 618 -8.07 -0.02 2.60
N GLY A 619 -7.24 0.20 1.58
CA GLY A 619 -7.60 0.00 0.17
C GLY A 619 -7.70 -1.49 -0.19
N GLU A 620 -6.85 -2.31 0.45
CA GLU A 620 -6.75 -3.76 0.24
C GLU A 620 -7.39 -4.60 1.37
N ASP A 621 -8.15 -3.97 2.28
CA ASP A 621 -8.79 -4.61 3.45
C ASP A 621 -7.78 -5.48 4.28
N ARG A 622 -6.54 -5.00 4.51
CA ARG A 622 -5.43 -5.79 5.08
C ARG A 622 -4.56 -5.04 6.11
N ILE A 623 -3.78 -5.81 6.88
CA ILE A 623 -2.65 -5.29 7.67
C ILE A 623 -1.36 -5.94 7.15
N LEU A 624 -0.36 -5.12 6.86
CA LEU A 624 0.97 -5.57 6.42
C LEU A 624 1.88 -5.72 7.64
N VAL A 625 2.56 -6.87 7.74
CA VAL A 625 3.45 -7.20 8.86
C VAL A 625 4.89 -7.18 8.39
N TYR A 626 5.65 -6.26 8.97
CA TYR A 626 7.08 -6.09 8.74
C TYR A 626 7.87 -6.38 10.01
N ASP A 627 9.16 -6.66 9.86
CA ASP A 627 10.09 -6.51 10.99
C ASP A 627 10.59 -5.06 11.11
N LYS A 628 11.25 -4.73 12.23
CA LYS A 628 11.85 -3.40 12.43
C LYS A 628 13.08 -3.11 11.55
N THR A 629 13.45 -3.96 10.60
CA THR A 629 14.43 -3.65 9.53
C THR A 629 13.73 -3.19 8.25
N GLY A 630 12.45 -3.52 8.09
CA GLY A 630 11.62 -3.24 6.92
C GLY A 630 11.33 -4.49 6.08
N ALA A 631 11.84 -5.67 6.46
CA ALA A 631 11.58 -6.91 5.72
C ALA A 631 10.12 -7.35 5.87
N TYR A 632 9.48 -7.75 4.77
CA TYR A 632 8.09 -8.20 4.79
C TYR A 632 7.99 -9.65 5.29
N LEU A 633 7.14 -9.87 6.29
CA LEU A 633 6.93 -11.16 6.92
C LEU A 633 5.63 -11.81 6.44
N SER A 634 4.51 -11.10 6.54
CA SER A 634 3.16 -11.61 6.26
C SER A 634 2.14 -10.48 6.06
N GLN A 635 0.92 -10.84 5.65
CA GLN A 635 -0.21 -9.92 5.66
C GLN A 635 -1.43 -10.56 6.32
N LEU A 636 -2.08 -9.81 7.21
CA LEU A 636 -3.29 -10.23 7.89
C LEU A 636 -4.50 -9.80 7.06
N ARG A 637 -5.42 -10.72 6.77
CA ARG A 637 -6.70 -10.45 6.08
C ARG A 637 -7.84 -11.20 6.76
N ALA A 638 -9.07 -10.73 6.59
CA ALA A 638 -10.23 -11.54 6.98
C ALA A 638 -10.35 -12.79 6.08
N PRO A 639 -10.72 -13.96 6.62
CA PRO A 639 -10.98 -15.16 5.82
C PRO A 639 -12.24 -15.02 4.95
N GLU A 640 -13.20 -14.19 5.39
CA GLU A 640 -14.41 -13.85 4.65
C GLU A 640 -14.34 -12.37 4.24
N GLY A 641 -14.63 -12.11 2.96
CA GLY A 641 -14.35 -10.80 2.34
C GLY A 641 -15.19 -9.65 2.90
N GLY A 642 -14.52 -8.58 3.31
CA GLY A 642 -15.13 -7.29 3.65
C GLY A 642 -15.39 -7.03 5.14
N LEU A 643 -15.02 -7.94 6.05
CA LEU A 643 -15.09 -7.69 7.50
C LEU A 643 -14.12 -6.59 7.96
N LEU A 644 -12.94 -6.52 7.35
CA LEU A 644 -11.95 -5.45 7.57
C LEU A 644 -12.17 -4.23 6.66
N ARG A 645 -13.34 -4.12 6.00
CA ARG A 645 -13.53 -3.07 4.99
C ARG A 645 -13.53 -1.68 5.61
N GLY A 646 -12.72 -0.80 5.03
CA GLY A 646 -12.50 0.52 5.61
C GLY A 646 -11.89 0.38 7.00
N LEU A 647 -10.82 -0.41 7.10
CA LEU A 647 -9.93 -0.45 8.25
C LEU A 647 -9.41 0.98 8.52
N THR A 648 -9.22 1.33 9.80
CA THR A 648 -8.91 2.72 10.21
C THR A 648 -7.84 2.78 11.29
N ALA A 649 -7.78 1.78 12.19
CA ALA A 649 -6.73 1.68 13.19
C ALA A 649 -6.52 0.23 13.65
N VAL A 650 -5.36 -0.04 14.23
CA VAL A 650 -5.07 -1.25 15.01
C VAL A 650 -4.44 -0.88 16.35
N TYR A 651 -5.06 -1.32 17.44
CA TYR A 651 -4.46 -1.20 18.78
C TYR A 651 -4.13 -2.60 19.30
N VAL A 652 -2.92 -2.77 19.85
CA VAL A 652 -2.52 -4.05 20.45
C VAL A 652 -2.26 -3.88 21.94
N ASP A 653 -2.91 -4.70 22.74
CA ASP A 653 -2.51 -4.97 24.11
C ASP A 653 -1.48 -6.12 24.08
N GLU A 654 -0.20 -5.76 24.08
CA GLU A 654 0.93 -6.71 24.09
C GLU A 654 0.93 -7.60 25.35
N VAL A 655 0.33 -7.16 26.47
CA VAL A 655 0.33 -7.89 27.74
C VAL A 655 -0.80 -8.92 27.79
N ALA A 656 -1.99 -8.55 27.31
CA ALA A 656 -3.11 -9.47 27.15
C ALA A 656 -3.01 -10.33 25.87
N GLY A 657 -2.07 -10.03 24.97
CA GLY A 657 -1.91 -10.72 23.69
C GLY A 657 -3.15 -10.57 22.79
N THR A 658 -3.81 -9.42 22.82
CA THR A 658 -5.05 -9.15 22.09
C THR A 658 -4.90 -7.91 21.20
N MET A 659 -5.27 -8.02 19.93
CA MET A 659 -5.37 -6.89 19.01
C MET A 659 -6.83 -6.50 18.73
N TYR A 660 -7.02 -5.20 18.57
CA TYR A 660 -8.29 -4.51 18.37
C TYR A 660 -8.26 -3.88 16.98
N LEU A 661 -9.18 -4.31 16.11
CA LEU A 661 -9.22 -3.97 14.70
C LEU A 661 -10.37 -2.99 14.47
N LEU A 662 -10.05 -1.72 14.24
CA LEU A 662 -11.04 -0.66 14.07
C LEU A 662 -11.36 -0.47 12.59
N THR A 663 -12.63 -0.64 12.21
CA THR A 663 -13.17 -0.30 10.89
C THR A 663 -14.19 0.83 11.01
N ARG A 664 -14.55 1.44 9.88
CA ARG A 664 -15.58 2.50 9.83
C ARG A 664 -16.94 2.07 10.42
N SER A 665 -17.27 0.77 10.43
CA SER A 665 -18.56 0.26 10.91
C SER A 665 -18.48 -0.60 12.19
N ALA A 666 -17.30 -1.08 12.59
CA ALA A 666 -17.16 -1.95 13.74
C ALA A 666 -15.77 -1.93 14.39
N LEU A 667 -15.71 -2.29 15.67
CA LEU A 667 -14.50 -2.73 16.35
C LEU A 667 -14.55 -4.26 16.49
N PHE A 668 -13.52 -4.96 16.03
CA PHE A 668 -13.34 -6.40 16.27
C PHE A 668 -12.15 -6.65 17.21
N THR A 669 -12.11 -7.84 17.81
CA THR A 669 -10.95 -8.33 18.56
C THR A 669 -10.43 -9.63 17.97
N HIS A 670 -9.13 -9.86 18.13
CA HIS A 670 -8.46 -11.09 17.71
C HIS A 670 -7.21 -11.31 18.57
N PRO A 671 -6.79 -12.54 18.90
CA PRO A 671 -5.50 -12.78 19.52
C PRO A 671 -4.35 -12.25 18.66
N VAL A 672 -3.28 -11.74 19.29
CA VAL A 672 -2.05 -11.38 18.57
C VAL A 672 -1.45 -12.63 17.93
N LEU A 673 -1.01 -12.48 16.68
CA LEU A 673 -0.34 -13.55 15.95
C LEU A 673 1.19 -13.35 16.02
N PRO A 674 1.96 -14.40 16.38
CA PRO A 674 3.41 -14.32 16.57
C PRO A 674 4.21 -14.30 15.26
#